data_AF-A0A8T8XH72-F1
#
_entry.id   AF-A0A8T8XH72-F1
#
_cell.length_a   1.000
_cell.length_b   1.000
_cell.length_c   1.000
_cell.angle_alpha   90.00
_cell.angle_beta   90.00
_cell.angle_gamma   90.00
#
_symmetry.space_group_name_H-M   'P 1'
#
loop_
_entity.id
_entity.type
_entity.pdbx_description
1 polymer ?
#
loop_
_entity_poly.entity_id
_entity_poly.type
_entity_poly.pdbx_seq_one_letter_code
_entity_poly.pdbx_strand_id
1 'polypeptide(L)'
;MAIADYKTYLAENVLNEQRTVTYRSLGRALRVHSTLAKQMLYDFHHNENNKKPNSVNATYILTGVQKAPEPGTSANGFQSSADTDDIPPSSPYMSSSMPNQDGDADEVAVSSVLLVREEDLKDAKATFQSIASIYVYSLQPTVLQDLNVLTDVARETLANHAQEDPLEHGSSWGMIQNRNVKAEPSASEDVVLDDASEDEPDELFPDSSKSASTSTRETRKEREERLRKMMEDDDEEEDEEMPDAAPSPEEESNVIDQPPPKPAEPKEEVIIRAGRRRGRRQVMKKKTVKDEEGYLVTVEEPSWESFSEDEPAPPPKKKPAVSAPKGKAGPKAGQGSIINNAMRRDQVTASAPIPVDLLRISGPHSNFLPLVTSVTPTSPLSDHVSFSSLLFAFVCVGSSFISYCVALCRLLGIPRLVMTRSAILIVVLAASIGATGATVRDEQAILRRSCSDYLSYSSVGHAPYSGGALNLPFQRPSVECRTFSSPGVETVIEDVTSRMVDKDLAQLFRNAFPNTLDTTIRWHVNGTQTPTSTDSPKRKRANNAPQWQGLQSFIVTGDINAEWLRDSTNQLSGYQALAKKDRALYNLILGAINTQVEYVIQSPYCNAFQPPSASGISPASSSQQDTVTPPYNSSVVFECKYELDSLANFLALGTQFHEHTNSTEFLTPRWYQALDTVLRVIDAQSQSTFNAAQQYVTNEYTFQRQTTLGTETLNLAGIGNPLNGGTGLIRSAFRPSDDATILGFFIPPNAMMAVQLQKTAAVLRRRAAADSGNDNANHIVAVADDLQSRGEKLAQAVQEHGIVHHPVYGDVYAFEVDGYGSRILMDDANVPSLLSLPLLGFVDQQDPVYQNTRKMILSPAGNPYYLTGTDFHGIGGPHIGLQNAWPMSLLVQAMTTDNTTEITECVNLVRNSSLLGLVHESINVNNISTYTRPWFAWANSVFAQTILKLAAEKPALVFGEEAQPYVIE
;
A
#
# COMPACT_ATOMS: atom_id res chain seq x y z
N MET A 1 -13.84 20.95 40.89
CA MET A 1 -13.92 21.58 39.55
C MET A 1 -15.36 21.49 39.10
N ALA A 2 -15.87 22.49 38.37
CA ALA A 2 -17.28 22.53 37.99
C ALA A 2 -17.63 21.40 37.01
N ILE A 3 -18.69 20.66 37.29
CA ILE A 3 -19.36 19.84 36.28
C ILE A 3 -20.00 20.86 35.33
N ALA A 4 -19.36 21.10 34.19
CA ALA A 4 -19.95 21.87 33.11
C ALA A 4 -21.31 21.23 32.76
N ASP A 5 -22.33 22.04 32.49
CA ASP A 5 -23.69 21.54 32.33
C ASP A 5 -23.80 20.67 31.07
N TYR A 6 -23.64 19.36 31.28
CA TYR A 6 -23.65 18.36 30.21
C TYR A 6 -24.97 18.37 29.43
N LYS A 7 -26.06 18.86 30.04
CA LYS A 7 -27.35 19.03 29.38
C LYS A 7 -27.31 20.15 28.34
N THR A 8 -26.63 21.25 28.65
CA THR A 8 -26.39 22.33 27.68
C THR A 8 -25.48 21.83 26.54
N TYR A 9 -24.37 21.15 26.84
CA TYR A 9 -23.48 20.59 25.81
C TYR A 9 -24.18 19.59 24.89
N LEU A 10 -24.96 18.65 25.46
CA LEU A 10 -25.70 17.66 24.67
C LEU A 10 -26.90 18.27 23.92
N ALA A 11 -27.59 19.28 24.47
CA ALA A 11 -28.62 20.00 23.73
C ALA A 11 -28.02 20.77 22.53
N GLU A 12 -26.89 21.43 22.71
CA GLU A 12 -26.19 22.12 21.63
C GLU A 12 -25.71 21.13 20.55
N ASN A 13 -24.99 20.08 20.92
CA ASN A 13 -24.39 19.16 19.95
C ASN A 13 -25.41 18.20 19.31
N VAL A 14 -26.33 17.62 20.08
CA VAL A 14 -27.28 16.60 19.58
C VAL A 14 -28.54 17.23 19.01
N LEU A 15 -29.09 18.28 19.63
CA LEU A 15 -30.37 18.88 19.19
C LEU A 15 -30.18 20.08 18.25
N ASN A 16 -29.25 21.00 18.53
CA ASN A 16 -29.06 22.19 17.68
C ASN A 16 -28.16 21.90 16.48
N GLU A 17 -26.97 21.34 16.69
CA GLU A 17 -26.00 21.00 15.63
C GLU A 17 -26.28 19.66 14.94
N GLN A 18 -27.24 18.88 15.45
CA GLN A 18 -27.65 17.58 14.88
C GLN A 18 -26.52 16.53 14.77
N ARG A 19 -25.47 16.64 15.60
CA ARG A 19 -24.33 15.70 15.62
C ARG A 19 -24.63 14.45 16.42
N THR A 20 -23.90 13.38 16.11
CA THR A 20 -23.84 12.16 16.93
C THR A 20 -22.76 12.30 18.00
N VAL A 21 -23.11 12.13 19.28
CA VAL A 21 -22.18 12.25 20.41
C VAL A 21 -22.00 10.88 21.05
N THR A 22 -20.75 10.43 21.22
CA THR A 22 -20.41 9.16 21.87
C THR A 22 -19.98 9.38 23.33
N TYR A 23 -19.98 8.33 24.16
CA TYR A 23 -19.46 8.43 25.53
C TYR A 23 -17.96 8.78 25.55
N ARG A 24 -17.22 8.49 24.47
CA ARG A 24 -15.80 8.81 24.33
C ARG A 24 -15.59 10.29 23.98
N SER A 25 -16.36 10.82 23.03
CA SER A 25 -16.28 12.24 22.67
C SER A 25 -16.78 13.14 23.81
N LEU A 26 -17.90 12.77 24.46
CA LEU A 26 -18.38 13.47 25.66
C LEU A 26 -17.39 13.42 26.83
N GLY A 27 -16.76 12.25 27.06
CA GLY A 27 -15.77 12.06 28.12
C GLY A 27 -14.54 12.96 27.94
N ARG A 28 -14.04 13.11 26.71
CA ARG A 28 -12.94 14.04 26.40
C ARG A 28 -13.37 15.50 26.47
N ALA A 29 -14.49 15.86 25.85
CA ALA A 29 -15.00 17.24 25.81
C ALA A 29 -15.26 17.82 27.22
N LEU A 30 -15.81 17.01 28.14
CA LEU A 30 -16.10 17.44 29.52
C LEU A 30 -14.99 17.07 30.52
N ARG A 31 -13.91 16.41 30.08
CA ARG A 31 -12.82 15.86 30.91
C ARG A 31 -13.34 15.00 32.09
N VAL A 32 -14.25 14.07 31.78
CA VAL A 32 -14.86 13.15 32.74
C VAL A 32 -14.56 11.68 32.40
N HIS A 33 -14.52 10.84 33.44
CA HIS A 33 -14.35 9.40 33.30
C HIS A 33 -15.48 8.78 32.46
N SER A 34 -15.16 7.81 31.60
CA SER A 34 -16.11 7.18 30.67
C SER A 34 -17.38 6.63 31.32
N THR A 35 -17.31 6.12 32.56
CA THR A 35 -18.49 5.71 33.34
C THR A 35 -19.47 6.86 33.58
N LEU A 36 -18.96 8.05 33.94
CA LEU A 36 -19.79 9.23 34.16
C LEU A 36 -20.35 9.77 32.84
N ALA A 37 -19.57 9.74 31.76
CA ALA A 37 -20.06 10.10 30.42
C ALA A 37 -21.21 9.19 29.96
N LYS A 38 -21.12 7.87 30.18
CA LYS A 38 -22.21 6.91 29.89
C LYS A 38 -23.49 7.24 30.68
N GLN A 39 -23.35 7.60 31.96
CA GLN A 39 -24.48 8.04 32.78
C GLN A 39 -25.08 9.35 32.27
N MET A 40 -24.26 10.35 31.92
CA MET A 40 -24.73 11.64 31.38
C MET A 40 -25.53 11.46 30.07
N LEU A 41 -25.10 10.55 29.18
CA LEU A 41 -25.88 10.22 27.98
C LEU A 41 -27.21 9.56 28.33
N TYR A 42 -27.22 8.55 29.21
CA TYR A 42 -28.46 7.91 29.65
C TYR A 42 -29.44 8.90 30.30
N ASP A 43 -28.95 9.74 31.21
CA ASP A 43 -29.74 10.77 31.89
C ASP A 43 -30.31 11.79 30.89
N PHE A 44 -29.54 12.22 29.88
CA PHE A 44 -30.01 13.16 28.87
C PHE A 44 -31.10 12.54 27.97
N HIS A 45 -30.86 11.35 27.43
CA HIS A 45 -31.83 10.61 26.61
C HIS A 45 -33.14 10.37 27.36
N HIS A 46 -33.06 9.89 28.59
CA HIS A 46 -34.24 9.64 29.41
C HIS A 46 -35.02 10.94 29.69
N ASN A 47 -34.32 12.03 30.03
CA ASN A 47 -34.98 13.32 30.31
C ASN A 47 -35.63 13.95 29.06
N GLU A 48 -35.00 13.92 27.89
CA GLU A 48 -35.57 14.51 26.67
C GLU A 48 -36.72 13.65 26.11
N ASN A 49 -36.58 12.32 26.09
CA ASN A 49 -37.67 11.44 25.62
C ASN A 49 -38.89 11.44 26.56
N ASN A 50 -38.70 11.69 27.86
CA ASN A 50 -39.81 11.92 28.81
C ASN A 50 -40.56 13.25 28.54
N LYS A 51 -39.88 14.28 28.00
CA LYS A 51 -40.52 15.56 27.62
C LYS A 51 -41.20 15.47 26.26
N LYS A 52 -40.52 14.84 25.29
CA LYS A 52 -40.97 14.67 23.91
C LYS A 52 -40.51 13.30 23.41
N PRO A 53 -41.42 12.32 23.25
CA PRO A 53 -41.07 10.99 22.75
C PRO A 53 -40.35 11.05 21.40
N ASN A 54 -39.34 10.19 21.24
CA ASN A 54 -38.49 10.07 20.05
C ASN A 54 -37.84 11.41 19.65
N SER A 55 -37.35 12.18 20.63
CA SER A 55 -36.60 13.41 20.41
C SER A 55 -35.09 13.19 20.31
N VAL A 56 -34.58 12.13 20.93
CA VAL A 56 -33.18 11.67 20.86
C VAL A 56 -33.20 10.15 20.78
N ASN A 57 -32.43 9.58 19.86
CA ASN A 57 -32.29 8.14 19.72
C ASN A 57 -30.91 7.70 20.24
N ALA A 58 -30.86 6.54 20.89
CA ALA A 58 -29.63 5.97 21.43
C ALA A 58 -29.09 4.81 20.60
N THR A 59 -27.77 4.59 20.70
CA THR A 59 -27.14 3.32 20.34
C THR A 59 -26.58 2.68 21.60
N TYR A 60 -26.76 1.37 21.79
CA TYR A 60 -26.36 0.64 22.98
C TYR A 60 -25.24 -0.35 22.68
N ILE A 61 -24.33 -0.55 23.64
CA ILE A 61 -23.48 -1.76 23.69
C ILE A 61 -24.07 -2.72 24.70
N LEU A 62 -24.17 -3.99 24.31
CA LEU A 62 -24.50 -5.13 25.15
C LEU A 62 -23.27 -6.04 25.24
N THR A 63 -23.04 -6.60 26.42
CA THR A 63 -21.95 -7.56 26.69
C THR A 63 -22.50 -8.69 27.53
N GLY A 64 -22.14 -9.94 27.25
CA GLY A 64 -22.65 -11.09 27.99
C GLY A 64 -22.39 -12.43 27.30
N VAL A 65 -22.92 -13.50 27.86
CA VAL A 65 -22.89 -14.83 27.24
C VAL A 65 -24.07 -14.96 26.28
N GLN A 66 -23.79 -15.25 25.01
CA GLN A 66 -24.82 -15.46 24.00
C GLN A 66 -25.41 -16.86 24.12
N LYS A 67 -26.70 -17.04 23.83
CA LYS A 67 -27.29 -18.39 23.78
C LYS A 67 -26.60 -19.20 22.69
N ALA A 68 -26.33 -20.47 22.96
CA ALA A 68 -25.97 -21.42 21.91
C ALA A 68 -27.06 -21.39 20.81
N PRO A 69 -26.67 -21.45 19.52
CA PRO A 69 -27.65 -21.49 18.44
C PRO A 69 -28.48 -22.77 18.57
N GLU A 70 -29.78 -22.62 18.81
CA GLU A 70 -30.76 -23.70 18.67
C GLU A 70 -30.58 -24.35 17.28
N PRO A 71 -30.49 -25.68 17.17
CA PRO A 71 -30.34 -26.36 15.88
C PRO A 71 -31.58 -26.10 15.01
N GLY A 72 -31.45 -25.11 14.12
CA GLY A 72 -32.57 -24.56 13.35
C GLY A 72 -33.17 -25.58 12.40
N THR A 73 -34.39 -26.04 12.72
CA THR A 73 -35.24 -26.80 11.80
C THR A 73 -35.48 -26.00 10.52
N SER A 74 -35.05 -26.54 9.39
CA SER A 74 -35.29 -25.96 8.07
C SER A 74 -36.75 -26.17 7.65
N ALA A 75 -37.48 -25.08 7.31
CA ALA A 75 -38.65 -25.14 6.44
C ALA A 75 -39.07 -23.75 5.92
N ASN A 76 -39.03 -23.56 4.61
CA ASN A 76 -39.89 -22.60 3.90
C ASN A 76 -41.01 -23.40 3.21
N GLY A 77 -42.28 -22.99 3.31
CA GLY A 77 -43.34 -23.51 2.44
C GLY A 77 -44.71 -23.75 3.09
N PHE A 78 -45.61 -22.78 2.93
CA PHE A 78 -47.07 -23.01 2.88
C PHE A 78 -47.39 -23.78 1.57
N GLN A 79 -48.34 -24.72 1.45
CA GLN A 79 -49.37 -25.18 2.39
C GLN A 79 -49.99 -26.54 1.95
N SER A 80 -50.42 -27.37 2.92
CA SER A 80 -51.32 -28.56 2.80
C SER A 80 -50.77 -29.80 2.05
N SER A 81 -51.05 -31.05 2.44
CA SER A 81 -51.99 -31.61 3.45
C SER A 81 -51.39 -32.82 4.19
N ALA A 82 -52.10 -33.38 5.18
CA ALA A 82 -51.51 -34.04 6.36
C ALA A 82 -51.25 -35.58 6.31
N ASP A 83 -50.52 -36.04 7.34
CA ASP A 83 -50.43 -37.40 7.93
C ASP A 83 -49.45 -38.45 7.31
N THR A 84 -48.16 -38.22 7.58
CA THR A 84 -47.11 -39.11 8.17
C THR A 84 -47.24 -40.65 8.13
N ASP A 85 -46.21 -41.32 7.57
CA ASP A 85 -45.10 -42.08 8.23
C ASP A 85 -45.42 -43.14 9.33
N ASP A 86 -44.59 -44.15 9.66
CA ASP A 86 -43.20 -44.53 9.28
C ASP A 86 -42.90 -45.99 9.76
N ILE A 87 -41.86 -46.69 9.23
CA ILE A 87 -40.83 -47.54 9.95
C ILE A 87 -39.72 -48.06 8.96
N PRO A 88 -38.51 -48.52 9.36
CA PRO A 88 -37.25 -47.75 9.38
C PRO A 88 -36.04 -48.40 8.62
N PRO A 89 -34.83 -47.78 8.63
CA PRO A 89 -33.59 -48.37 8.06
C PRO A 89 -32.53 -48.81 9.10
N SER A 90 -31.62 -49.70 8.67
CA SER A 90 -30.36 -50.12 9.34
C SER A 90 -29.43 -50.76 8.28
N SER A 91 -28.09 -50.81 8.35
CA SER A 91 -27.04 -50.22 9.23
C SER A 91 -25.64 -50.35 8.52
N PRO A 92 -24.53 -49.77 9.03
CA PRO A 92 -23.32 -49.44 8.23
C PRO A 92 -22.08 -50.35 8.45
N TYR A 93 -20.98 -50.05 7.74
CA TYR A 93 -19.65 -50.66 7.92
C TYR A 93 -18.76 -49.90 8.92
N MET A 94 -17.86 -50.60 9.61
CA MET A 94 -17.04 -50.08 10.71
C MET A 94 -15.54 -49.94 10.39
N SER A 95 -14.86 -49.03 11.12
CA SER A 95 -13.43 -49.12 11.44
C SER A 95 -13.22 -49.27 12.95
N SER A 96 -12.34 -50.18 13.34
CA SER A 96 -11.80 -50.33 14.70
C SER A 96 -10.71 -49.25 14.98
N SER A 97 -10.49 -48.70 16.17
CA SER A 97 -10.66 -49.28 17.52
C SER A 97 -10.87 -48.20 18.59
N MET A 98 -11.52 -48.55 19.71
CA MET A 98 -11.73 -47.80 20.96
C MET A 98 -11.26 -48.69 22.15
N PRO A 99 -11.22 -48.29 23.45
CA PRO A 99 -11.80 -47.08 24.05
C PRO A 99 -10.91 -46.30 25.06
N ASN A 100 -11.34 -45.09 25.41
CA ASN A 100 -11.82 -44.84 26.78
C ASN A 100 -12.84 -43.70 26.77
N GLN A 101 -14.01 -43.92 27.37
CA GLN A 101 -15.00 -42.88 27.63
C GLN A 101 -14.60 -42.14 28.90
N ASP A 102 -14.69 -40.81 28.87
CA ASP A 102 -15.49 -39.98 29.80
C ASP A 102 -15.08 -38.52 29.60
N GLY A 103 -16.06 -37.68 29.26
CA GLY A 103 -15.88 -36.27 28.95
C GLY A 103 -17.14 -35.72 28.31
N ASP A 104 -17.85 -34.87 29.04
CA ASP A 104 -19.03 -34.17 28.54
C ASP A 104 -18.71 -33.38 27.28
N ALA A 105 -19.71 -33.18 26.43
CA ALA A 105 -19.58 -32.22 25.34
C ALA A 105 -19.57 -30.81 25.93
N ASP A 106 -18.37 -30.24 26.10
CA ASP A 106 -18.18 -28.87 26.59
C ASP A 106 -18.93 -27.88 25.68
N GLU A 107 -20.11 -27.41 26.11
CA GLU A 107 -20.76 -26.23 25.54
C GLU A 107 -19.88 -25.01 25.81
N VAL A 108 -19.08 -24.63 24.80
CA VAL A 108 -18.20 -23.47 24.89
C VAL A 108 -19.03 -22.19 24.96
N ALA A 109 -19.23 -21.67 26.17
CA ALA A 109 -19.98 -20.45 26.43
C ALA A 109 -19.32 -19.23 25.78
N VAL A 110 -19.90 -18.74 24.67
CA VAL A 110 -19.37 -17.60 23.92
C VAL A 110 -19.74 -16.28 24.61
N SER A 111 -18.71 -15.53 25.01
CA SER A 111 -18.87 -14.15 25.48
C SER A 111 -18.87 -13.18 24.29
N SER A 112 -20.02 -12.57 24.03
CA SER A 112 -20.25 -11.67 22.90
C SER A 112 -20.36 -10.21 23.32
N VAL A 113 -19.92 -9.31 22.45
CA VAL A 113 -20.11 -7.85 22.54
C VAL A 113 -20.87 -7.41 21.29
N LEU A 114 -22.02 -6.74 21.48
CA LEU A 114 -22.90 -6.35 20.39
C LEU A 114 -23.26 -4.86 20.47
N LEU A 115 -23.10 -4.15 19.35
CA LEU A 115 -23.52 -2.76 19.18
C LEU A 115 -24.89 -2.75 18.48
N VAL A 116 -25.89 -2.10 19.08
CA VAL A 116 -27.30 -2.24 18.70
C VAL A 116 -28.02 -0.90 18.74
N ARG A 117 -28.90 -0.64 17.78
CA ARG A 117 -29.78 0.53 17.77
C ARG A 117 -30.87 0.40 18.84
N GLU A 118 -31.49 1.51 19.24
CA GLU A 118 -32.52 1.51 20.29
C GLU A 118 -33.74 0.65 19.94
N GLU A 119 -34.17 0.66 18.67
CA GLU A 119 -35.29 -0.14 18.18
C GLU A 119 -35.02 -1.66 18.24
N ASP A 120 -33.80 -2.09 17.92
CA ASP A 120 -33.39 -3.50 17.89
C ASP A 120 -32.98 -4.02 19.29
N LEU A 121 -32.88 -3.14 20.29
CA LEU A 121 -32.37 -3.44 21.64
C LEU A 121 -33.14 -4.57 22.32
N LYS A 122 -34.45 -4.68 22.08
CA LYS A 122 -35.29 -5.71 22.69
C LYS A 122 -34.98 -7.10 22.14
N ASP A 123 -34.78 -7.20 20.83
CA ASP A 123 -34.53 -8.46 20.14
C ASP A 123 -33.08 -8.90 20.36
N ALA A 124 -32.13 -7.95 20.36
CA ALA A 124 -30.76 -8.20 20.80
C ALA A 124 -30.68 -8.73 22.24
N LYS A 125 -31.45 -8.19 23.19
CA LYS A 125 -31.50 -8.74 24.56
C LYS A 125 -31.98 -10.20 24.60
N ALA A 126 -32.80 -10.63 23.64
CA ALA A 126 -33.32 -11.99 23.58
C ALA A 126 -32.26 -13.01 23.11
N THR A 127 -31.20 -12.59 22.40
CA THR A 127 -30.12 -13.48 21.94
C THR A 127 -29.12 -13.86 23.04
N PHE A 128 -29.04 -13.08 24.12
CA PHE A 128 -28.17 -13.37 25.25
C PHE A 128 -28.80 -14.36 26.25
N GLN A 129 -27.97 -15.26 26.78
CA GLN A 129 -28.32 -16.16 27.88
C GLN A 129 -28.18 -15.43 29.21
N SER A 130 -27.09 -14.68 29.37
CA SER A 130 -26.87 -13.77 30.50
C SER A 130 -26.19 -12.51 30.01
N ILE A 131 -26.65 -11.34 30.45
CA ILE A 131 -26.10 -10.04 30.06
C ILE A 131 -25.27 -9.50 31.23
N ALA A 132 -23.98 -9.26 30.98
CA ALA A 132 -23.03 -8.74 31.97
C ALA A 132 -23.09 -7.21 32.08
N SER A 133 -23.25 -6.49 30.96
CA SER A 133 -23.49 -5.03 30.99
C SER A 133 -24.23 -4.53 29.76
N ILE A 134 -25.01 -3.45 29.95
CA ILE A 134 -25.65 -2.66 28.89
C ILE A 134 -25.41 -1.18 29.20
N TYR A 135 -24.98 -0.39 28.21
CA TYR A 135 -24.85 1.07 28.36
C TYR A 135 -25.06 1.80 27.04
N VAL A 136 -25.42 3.08 27.13
CA VAL A 136 -25.52 3.98 25.96
C VAL A 136 -24.12 4.25 25.42
N TYR A 137 -23.91 3.93 24.15
CA TYR A 137 -22.68 4.19 23.40
C TYR A 137 -22.69 5.59 22.78
N SER A 138 -23.80 5.95 22.14
CA SER A 138 -24.01 7.26 21.49
C SER A 138 -25.45 7.75 21.62
N LEU A 139 -25.60 9.06 21.42
CA LEU A 139 -26.88 9.73 21.19
C LEU A 139 -26.84 10.51 19.89
N GLN A 140 -27.99 10.55 19.21
CA GLN A 140 -28.17 11.19 17.93
C GLN A 140 -29.64 11.69 17.78
N PRO A 141 -29.91 12.72 16.96
CA PRO A 141 -31.27 13.28 16.80
C PRO A 141 -32.20 12.39 15.96
N THR A 142 -31.67 11.45 15.18
CA THR A 142 -32.42 10.55 14.29
C THR A 142 -31.89 9.12 14.38
N VAL A 143 -32.60 8.14 13.83
CA VAL A 143 -32.14 6.74 13.79
C VAL A 143 -30.92 6.63 12.87
N LEU A 144 -29.81 6.06 13.35
CA LEU A 144 -28.66 5.75 12.51
C LEU A 144 -29.03 4.63 11.53
N GLN A 145 -29.10 4.97 10.24
CA GLN A 145 -29.26 3.99 9.16
C GLN A 145 -28.01 3.09 9.05
N ASP A 146 -26.83 3.68 9.24
CA ASP A 146 -25.55 2.99 9.29
C ASP A 146 -24.82 3.32 10.62
N LEU A 147 -24.32 2.28 11.30
CA LEU A 147 -23.53 2.40 12.53
C LEU A 147 -22.09 2.86 12.24
N ASN A 148 -21.60 2.76 10.99
CA ASN A 148 -20.25 3.19 10.61
C ASN A 148 -20.01 4.71 10.83
N VAL A 149 -21.07 5.52 10.90
CA VAL A 149 -21.01 6.95 11.27
C VAL A 149 -20.32 7.16 12.63
N LEU A 150 -20.39 6.17 13.53
CA LEU A 150 -19.71 6.20 14.83
C LEU A 150 -18.19 6.11 14.72
N THR A 151 -17.66 5.57 13.61
CA THR A 151 -16.23 5.56 13.29
C THR A 151 -15.72 6.96 12.95
N ASP A 152 -16.53 7.79 12.27
CA ASP A 152 -16.17 9.17 11.96
C ASP A 152 -16.08 10.03 13.22
N VAL A 153 -17.04 9.90 14.12
CA VAL A 153 -17.00 10.56 15.44
C VAL A 153 -15.76 10.11 16.23
N ALA A 154 -15.35 8.85 16.12
CA ALA A 154 -14.11 8.36 16.73
C ALA A 154 -12.85 8.95 16.09
N ARG A 155 -12.81 9.10 14.76
CA ARG A 155 -11.70 9.76 14.02
C ARG A 155 -11.59 11.24 14.38
N GLU A 156 -12.70 11.98 14.39
CA GLU A 156 -12.77 13.38 14.83
C GLU A 156 -12.28 13.53 16.28
N THR A 157 -12.74 12.65 17.18
CA THR A 157 -12.33 12.63 18.60
C THR A 157 -10.84 12.35 18.79
N LEU A 158 -10.20 11.59 17.88
CA LEU A 158 -8.75 11.36 17.89
C LEU A 158 -7.99 12.57 17.33
N ALA A 159 -8.44 13.15 16.21
CA ALA A 159 -7.80 14.31 15.59
C ALA A 159 -7.83 15.56 16.49
N ASN A 160 -9.00 15.87 17.08
CA ASN A 160 -9.18 17.05 17.94
C ASN A 160 -8.37 17.00 19.25
N HIS A 161 -7.95 15.79 19.66
CA HIS A 161 -7.19 15.55 20.89
C HIS A 161 -5.82 14.89 20.61
N ALA A 162 -5.27 15.03 19.40
CA ALA A 162 -4.03 14.39 18.99
C ALA A 162 -2.77 14.86 19.75
N GLN A 163 -2.87 15.98 20.48
CA GLN A 163 -1.79 16.55 21.31
C GLN A 163 -1.85 16.09 22.78
N GLU A 164 -2.86 15.30 23.18
CA GLU A 164 -3.03 14.82 24.55
C GLU A 164 -2.40 13.43 24.70
N ASP A 165 -1.38 13.28 25.57
CA ASP A 165 -0.73 11.98 25.79
C ASP A 165 -1.70 10.96 26.43
N PRO A 166 -1.99 9.81 25.77
CA PRO A 166 -2.80 8.74 26.34
C PRO A 166 -2.21 8.10 27.61
N LEU A 167 -0.90 8.22 27.86
CA LEU A 167 -0.25 7.73 29.07
C LEU A 167 -0.45 8.69 30.25
N GLU A 168 -0.39 10.00 30.04
CA GLU A 168 -0.62 10.99 31.10
C GLU A 168 -2.11 11.14 31.43
N HIS A 169 -2.96 11.26 30.42
CA HIS A 169 -4.36 11.65 30.60
C HIS A 169 -5.36 10.49 30.45
N GLY A 170 -4.95 9.34 29.89
CA GLY A 170 -5.82 8.20 29.61
C GLY A 170 -6.61 7.70 30.82
N SER A 171 -5.97 7.66 31.99
CA SER A 171 -6.60 7.26 33.26
C SER A 171 -7.80 8.14 33.63
N SER A 172 -7.74 9.46 33.36
CA SER A 172 -8.81 10.40 33.69
C SER A 172 -10.10 10.18 32.87
N TRP A 173 -9.98 9.67 31.64
CA TRP A 173 -11.11 9.33 30.78
C TRP A 173 -11.59 7.87 30.95
N GLY A 174 -10.90 7.07 31.78
CA GLY A 174 -11.19 5.65 31.98
C GLY A 174 -10.62 4.74 30.90
N MET A 175 -9.45 5.07 30.36
CA MET A 175 -8.62 4.12 29.62
C MET A 175 -7.94 3.16 30.60
N ILE A 176 -8.04 1.86 30.34
CA ILE A 176 -7.35 0.84 31.14
C ILE A 176 -5.87 0.81 30.70
N GLN A 177 -5.01 1.46 31.48
CA GLN A 177 -3.57 1.44 31.26
C GLN A 177 -2.95 0.18 31.87
N ASN A 178 -2.15 -0.55 31.09
CA ASN A 178 -1.43 -1.73 31.56
C ASN A 178 -0.17 -1.28 32.32
N ARG A 179 -0.11 -1.59 33.64
CA ARG A 179 1.01 -1.24 34.55
C ARG A 179 2.39 -1.74 34.10
N ASN A 180 2.45 -2.70 33.18
CA ASN A 180 3.72 -3.23 32.65
C ASN A 180 4.22 -2.48 31.39
N VAL A 181 3.44 -1.54 30.85
CA VAL A 181 3.89 -0.69 29.73
C VAL A 181 4.88 0.34 30.27
N LYS A 182 6.11 0.28 29.75
CA LYS A 182 7.12 1.34 29.92
C LYS A 182 7.28 2.03 28.58
N ALA A 183 7.25 3.36 28.58
CA ALA A 183 7.78 4.10 27.44
C ALA A 183 9.28 3.83 27.34
N GLU A 184 9.79 3.60 26.13
CA GLU A 184 11.22 3.79 25.88
C GLU A 184 11.52 5.29 26.06
N PRO A 185 12.58 5.67 26.79
CA PRO A 185 13.00 7.06 26.84
C PRO A 185 13.41 7.48 25.43
N SER A 186 12.74 8.50 24.88
CA SER A 186 13.06 9.05 23.57
C SER A 186 14.50 9.53 23.55
N ALA A 187 15.33 8.90 22.72
CA ALA A 187 16.70 9.35 22.44
C ALA A 187 16.66 10.62 21.58
N SER A 188 16.32 11.74 22.20
CA SER A 188 16.36 13.10 21.65
C SER A 188 17.17 14.01 22.59
N GLU A 189 18.40 13.61 22.88
CA GLU A 189 19.47 14.53 23.30
C GLU A 189 20.58 14.44 22.25
N ASP A 190 21.01 15.60 21.74
CA ASP A 190 22.07 15.70 20.74
C ASP A 190 23.41 15.22 21.32
N VAL A 191 23.78 13.98 21.03
CA VAL A 191 25.12 13.47 21.34
C VAL A 191 26.11 14.05 20.34
N VAL A 192 26.63 15.23 20.67
CA VAL A 192 27.87 15.76 20.06
C VAL A 192 29.03 14.87 20.51
N LEU A 193 29.43 13.94 19.65
CA LEU A 193 30.70 13.24 19.78
C LEU A 193 31.79 14.09 19.10
N ASP A 194 32.73 14.57 19.92
CA ASP A 194 33.92 15.28 19.47
C ASP A 194 34.76 14.41 18.53
N ASP A 195 35.08 14.95 17.35
CA ASP A 195 36.07 14.40 16.43
C ASP A 195 37.48 14.89 16.83
N ALA A 196 38.42 13.97 17.01
CA ALA A 196 39.77 14.27 17.46
C ALA A 196 40.80 13.19 17.09
N SER A 197 41.02 12.96 15.79
CA SER A 197 42.35 12.55 15.30
C SER A 197 42.54 12.86 13.80
N GLU A 198 43.25 13.95 13.50
CA GLU A 198 43.84 14.21 12.19
C GLU A 198 45.08 13.31 11.98
N ASP A 199 45.35 12.91 10.73
CA ASP A 199 46.72 12.76 10.15
C ASP A 199 46.65 12.41 8.64
N GLU A 200 46.53 13.45 7.79
CA GLU A 200 47.19 13.65 6.47
C GLU A 200 47.10 12.60 5.31
N PRO A 201 47.40 12.96 4.03
CA PRO A 201 47.44 14.28 3.37
C PRO A 201 46.59 14.39 2.08
N ASP A 202 46.25 15.61 1.68
CA ASP A 202 45.72 15.95 0.34
C ASP A 202 46.83 16.56 -0.56
N GLU A 203 47.09 15.98 -1.73
CA GLU A 203 47.59 16.69 -2.92
C GLU A 203 46.91 16.03 -4.17
N LEU A 204 46.30 16.74 -5.12
CA LEU A 204 46.97 17.73 -5.97
C LEU A 204 46.02 18.75 -6.67
N PHE A 205 46.29 20.06 -6.44
CA PHE A 205 46.29 21.18 -7.41
C PHE A 205 44.96 21.76 -8.00
N PRO A 206 44.90 23.07 -8.37
CA PRO A 206 45.40 24.25 -7.64
C PRO A 206 44.48 25.51 -7.70
N ASP A 207 44.91 26.55 -6.98
CA ASP A 207 44.29 27.86 -6.67
C ASP A 207 43.73 28.74 -7.82
N SER A 208 42.67 29.53 -7.53
CA SER A 208 42.83 30.98 -7.20
C SER A 208 41.53 31.82 -7.18
N SER A 209 41.22 32.45 -6.05
CA SER A 209 41.01 33.92 -5.92
C SER A 209 40.49 34.30 -4.52
N LYS A 210 41.04 35.36 -3.92
CA LYS A 210 40.73 35.84 -2.57
C LYS A 210 39.94 37.15 -2.60
N SER A 211 39.00 37.30 -1.66
CA SER A 211 38.69 38.60 -1.04
C SER A 211 38.32 38.37 0.43
N ALA A 212 38.75 39.28 1.31
CA ALA A 212 38.59 39.17 2.76
C ALA A 212 37.88 40.39 3.33
N SER A 213 37.12 40.20 4.41
CA SER A 213 36.75 41.27 5.34
C SER A 213 36.64 40.72 6.76
N THR A 214 37.13 41.51 7.72
CA THR A 214 37.36 41.09 9.11
C THR A 214 36.40 41.83 10.03
N SER A 215 35.80 41.13 11.00
CA SER A 215 35.34 41.76 12.25
C SER A 215 35.51 40.81 13.43
N THR A 216 35.91 41.38 14.57
CA THR A 216 36.39 40.70 15.78
C THR A 216 35.32 39.89 16.52
N ARG A 217 35.75 38.80 17.18
CA ARG A 217 34.91 37.86 17.94
C ARG A 217 35.28 37.93 19.42
N GLU A 218 34.33 38.29 20.29
CA GLU A 218 34.50 38.20 21.76
C GLU A 218 34.71 36.74 22.20
N THR A 219 35.39 36.53 23.32
CA THR A 219 35.77 35.18 23.74
C THR A 219 34.67 34.50 24.58
N ARG A 220 34.52 33.18 24.39
CA ARG A 220 33.49 32.35 25.05
C ARG A 220 33.43 32.52 26.57
N LYS A 221 34.57 32.81 27.19
CA LYS A 221 34.72 32.95 28.66
C LYS A 221 34.01 34.20 29.21
N GLU A 222 34.08 35.33 28.50
CA GLU A 222 33.38 36.57 28.87
C GLU A 222 31.85 36.42 28.75
N ARG A 223 31.39 35.58 27.81
CA ARG A 223 29.97 35.27 27.63
C ARG A 223 29.42 34.34 28.73
N GLU A 224 30.18 33.32 29.14
CA GLU A 224 29.80 32.43 30.25
C GLU A 224 29.75 33.18 31.60
N GLU A 225 30.72 34.06 31.88
CA GLU A 225 30.74 34.85 33.12
C GLU A 225 29.59 35.87 33.19
N ARG A 226 29.20 36.46 32.05
CA ARG A 226 28.02 37.34 31.94
C ARG A 226 26.70 36.60 32.12
N LEU A 227 26.57 35.38 31.60
CA LEU A 227 25.38 34.54 31.75
C LEU A 227 25.21 34.06 33.19
N ARG A 228 26.31 33.62 33.85
CA ARG A 228 26.27 33.20 35.24
C ARG A 228 25.80 34.33 36.17
N LYS A 229 26.27 35.55 35.93
CA LYS A 229 25.87 36.73 36.72
C LYS A 229 24.41 37.14 36.52
N MET A 230 23.73 36.65 35.48
CA MET A 230 22.30 36.85 35.26
C MET A 230 21.43 35.75 35.89
N MET A 231 22.03 34.70 36.48
CA MET A 231 21.33 33.61 37.16
C MET A 231 21.49 33.65 38.69
N GLU A 232 22.32 34.54 39.22
CA GLU A 232 22.54 34.72 40.68
C GLU A 232 21.74 35.91 41.25
N ASP A 233 21.01 36.68 40.41
CA ASP A 233 20.29 37.92 40.79
C ASP A 233 18.73 37.76 40.82
N ASP A 234 18.15 36.61 40.46
CA ASP A 234 16.69 36.43 40.20
C ASP A 234 15.92 35.55 41.25
N ASP A 235 16.58 35.03 42.29
CA ASP A 235 16.03 34.02 43.23
C ASP A 235 15.80 34.54 44.70
N GLU A 236 15.68 35.85 44.92
CA GLU A 236 15.26 36.43 46.22
C GLU A 236 13.96 37.23 46.11
N GLU A 237 12.79 36.65 46.45
CA GLU A 237 11.68 37.33 47.19
C GLU A 237 10.51 36.38 47.62
N GLU A 238 10.19 36.43 48.92
CA GLU A 238 8.89 36.18 49.61
C GLU A 238 8.25 34.77 49.72
N ASP A 239 8.49 34.12 50.88
CA ASP A 239 7.58 33.18 51.58
C ASP A 239 6.88 33.91 52.76
N GLU A 240 5.57 33.68 53.02
CA GLU A 240 4.94 33.99 54.33
C GLU A 240 3.93 32.93 54.86
N GLU A 241 4.34 32.31 55.99
CA GLU A 241 3.62 31.83 57.20
C GLU A 241 2.39 30.87 57.21
N MET A 242 2.32 30.11 58.32
CA MET A 242 1.39 28.99 58.63
C MET A 242 0.24 29.39 59.60
N PRO A 243 -0.50 28.42 60.20
CA PRO A 243 -0.15 28.04 61.59
C PRO A 243 -0.39 26.56 62.02
N ASP A 244 0.16 26.24 63.21
CA ASP A 244 0.31 24.93 63.87
C ASP A 244 -0.93 24.23 64.47
N ALA A 245 -0.75 22.92 64.79
CA ALA A 245 -1.27 22.30 66.02
C ALA A 245 -0.35 21.15 66.52
N ALA A 246 -0.11 21.06 67.84
CA ALA A 246 0.78 20.09 68.53
C ALA A 246 -0.01 19.30 69.63
N PRO A 247 0.57 18.63 70.67
CA PRO A 247 1.87 17.92 70.85
C PRO A 247 1.80 16.52 71.58
N SER A 248 2.92 15.75 71.51
CA SER A 248 3.55 14.86 72.55
C SER A 248 2.80 13.65 73.20
N PRO A 249 3.46 12.74 74.00
CA PRO A 249 4.89 12.59 74.35
C PRO A 249 5.51 11.16 74.24
N GLU A 250 6.81 11.07 74.59
CA GLU A 250 7.68 9.88 74.80
C GLU A 250 7.37 9.19 76.19
N GLU A 251 8.02 8.14 76.73
CA GLU A 251 9.41 7.60 76.61
C GLU A 251 9.56 6.17 77.25
N GLU A 252 10.71 5.51 77.01
CA GLU A 252 11.37 4.36 77.70
C GLU A 252 10.97 2.89 77.39
N SER A 253 11.88 1.88 77.31
CA SER A 253 13.35 1.84 77.22
C SER A 253 13.92 0.48 76.70
N ASN A 254 15.05 0.55 75.95
CA ASN A 254 16.15 -0.43 75.71
C ASN A 254 15.94 -1.96 75.60
N VAL A 255 16.44 -2.57 74.50
CA VAL A 255 17.72 -3.36 74.41
C VAL A 255 17.98 -3.82 72.95
N ILE A 256 19.27 -3.99 72.60
CA ILE A 256 19.83 -4.26 71.26
C ILE A 256 19.83 -5.76 70.88
N ASP A 257 19.50 -6.12 69.62
CA ASP A 257 20.24 -7.17 68.88
C ASP A 257 20.07 -7.14 67.34
N GLN A 258 20.85 -7.98 66.64
CA GLN A 258 21.27 -7.91 65.23
C GLN A 258 20.22 -8.21 64.12
N PRO A 259 20.45 -7.76 62.87
CA PRO A 259 19.63 -8.11 61.69
C PRO A 259 19.86 -9.55 61.17
N PRO A 260 18.85 -10.19 60.54
CA PRO A 260 18.86 -11.60 60.14
C PRO A 260 19.73 -11.91 58.89
N PRO A 261 20.12 -13.19 58.68
CA PRO A 261 21.16 -13.60 57.73
C PRO A 261 20.70 -13.70 56.27
N LYS A 262 21.69 -13.65 55.35
CA LYS A 262 21.51 -13.86 53.91
C LYS A 262 21.05 -15.29 53.57
N PRO A 263 20.22 -15.49 52.53
CA PRO A 263 19.81 -16.82 52.07
C PRO A 263 20.98 -17.62 51.47
N ALA A 264 20.90 -18.95 51.57
CA ALA A 264 21.96 -19.89 51.20
C ALA A 264 21.92 -20.33 49.73
N GLU A 265 23.09 -20.72 49.20
CA GLU A 265 23.27 -21.22 47.83
C GLU A 265 22.73 -22.66 47.63
N PRO A 266 22.27 -23.02 46.41
CA PRO A 266 21.69 -24.34 46.13
C PRO A 266 22.73 -25.47 46.14
N LYS A 267 22.28 -26.69 46.45
CA LYS A 267 23.10 -27.91 46.49
C LYS A 267 22.74 -28.86 45.34
N GLU A 268 23.73 -29.60 44.85
CA GLU A 268 23.55 -30.68 43.88
C GLU A 268 23.92 -32.04 44.48
N GLU A 269 23.19 -33.09 44.12
CA GLU A 269 23.51 -34.48 44.47
C GLU A 269 23.66 -35.36 43.21
N VAL A 270 24.73 -36.16 43.17
CA VAL A 270 25.12 -36.99 42.02
C VAL A 270 25.32 -38.44 42.46
N ILE A 271 24.66 -39.38 41.77
CA ILE A 271 24.81 -40.82 42.02
C ILE A 271 25.34 -41.50 40.76
N ILE A 272 26.36 -42.35 40.92
CA ILE A 272 26.99 -43.10 39.84
C ILE A 272 26.57 -44.58 39.93
N ARG A 273 25.97 -45.11 38.87
CA ARG A 273 25.83 -46.56 38.63
C ARG A 273 26.10 -46.88 37.17
N ALA A 274 26.85 -47.96 36.93
CA ALA A 274 27.16 -48.49 35.60
C ALA A 274 27.69 -47.46 34.58
N GLY A 275 28.61 -46.58 35.00
CA GLY A 275 29.40 -45.74 34.09
C GLY A 275 28.70 -44.54 33.47
N ARG A 276 27.47 -44.18 33.89
CA ARG A 276 26.79 -42.93 33.48
C ARG A 276 26.48 -42.07 34.70
N ARG A 277 26.79 -40.77 34.65
CA ARG A 277 26.42 -39.80 35.69
C ARG A 277 24.96 -39.39 35.51
N ARG A 278 24.19 -39.43 36.61
CA ARG A 278 22.86 -38.82 36.71
C ARG A 278 22.80 -38.02 38.00
N GLY A 279 22.42 -36.76 37.90
CA GLY A 279 22.32 -35.84 39.03
C GLY A 279 20.93 -35.25 39.16
N ARG A 280 20.62 -34.71 40.33
CA ARG A 280 19.47 -33.81 40.55
C ARG A 280 19.99 -32.44 40.97
N ARG A 281 19.50 -31.39 40.30
CA ARG A 281 19.72 -29.97 40.66
C ARG A 281 18.41 -29.35 41.13
N GLN A 282 18.49 -28.42 42.07
CA GLN A 282 17.32 -27.70 42.56
C GLN A 282 17.13 -26.41 41.73
N VAL A 283 15.96 -26.28 41.09
CA VAL A 283 15.62 -25.20 40.16
C VAL A 283 14.31 -24.55 40.60
N MET A 284 14.31 -23.23 40.74
CA MET A 284 13.11 -22.45 41.05
C MET A 284 12.12 -22.60 39.89
N LYS A 285 10.91 -23.10 40.15
CA LYS A 285 9.82 -23.15 39.17
C LYS A 285 8.66 -22.30 39.65
N LYS A 286 8.15 -21.49 38.72
CA LYS A 286 6.94 -20.67 38.90
C LYS A 286 5.73 -21.58 38.89
N LYS A 287 4.95 -21.57 39.97
CA LYS A 287 3.71 -22.32 40.12
C LYS A 287 2.60 -21.36 40.53
N THR A 288 1.53 -21.31 39.74
CA THR A 288 0.37 -20.48 40.04
C THR A 288 -0.55 -21.23 40.99
N VAL A 289 -0.80 -20.64 42.16
CA VAL A 289 -1.62 -21.19 43.25
C VAL A 289 -2.65 -20.14 43.63
N LYS A 290 -3.84 -20.59 44.05
CA LYS A 290 -4.90 -19.68 44.49
C LYS A 290 -4.68 -19.30 45.96
N ASP A 291 -4.61 -18.01 46.26
CA ASP A 291 -4.45 -17.51 47.63
C ASP A 291 -5.76 -17.58 48.44
N GLU A 292 -5.68 -17.23 49.72
CA GLU A 292 -6.82 -17.28 50.67
C GLU A 292 -7.93 -16.27 50.34
N GLU A 293 -7.65 -15.29 49.47
CA GLU A 293 -8.61 -14.28 48.97
C GLU A 293 -9.21 -14.67 47.61
N GLY A 294 -8.75 -15.79 47.03
CA GLY A 294 -9.31 -16.38 45.81
C GLY A 294 -8.62 -15.93 44.52
N TYR A 295 -7.47 -15.28 44.56
CA TYR A 295 -6.71 -14.83 43.39
C TYR A 295 -5.59 -15.80 43.03
N LEU A 296 -5.30 -15.92 41.73
CA LEU A 296 -4.23 -16.80 41.21
C LEU A 296 -2.88 -16.09 41.27
N VAL A 297 -2.09 -16.39 42.31
CA VAL A 297 -0.76 -15.82 42.56
C VAL A 297 0.32 -16.81 42.11
N THR A 298 1.33 -16.31 41.40
CA THR A 298 2.45 -17.16 40.94
C THR A 298 3.60 -17.11 41.94
N VAL A 299 3.82 -18.22 42.63
CA VAL A 299 4.87 -18.40 43.64
C VAL A 299 6.04 -19.16 43.02
N GLU A 300 7.27 -18.75 43.33
CA GLU A 300 8.49 -19.48 42.93
C GLU A 300 8.90 -20.48 44.02
N GLU A 301 8.78 -21.77 43.72
CA GLU A 301 9.18 -22.85 44.66
C GLU A 301 10.41 -23.63 44.14
N PRO A 302 11.35 -24.03 45.01
CA PRO A 302 12.55 -24.77 44.63
C PRO A 302 12.25 -26.26 44.34
N SER A 303 12.15 -26.62 43.06
CA SER A 303 11.84 -27.98 42.59
C SER A 303 13.09 -28.77 42.20
N TRP A 304 13.09 -30.10 42.32
CA TRP A 304 14.24 -30.94 41.93
C TRP A 304 14.08 -31.50 40.50
N GLU A 305 15.07 -31.25 39.65
CA GLU A 305 15.09 -31.66 38.25
C GLU A 305 16.33 -32.54 37.96
N SER A 306 16.15 -33.59 37.18
CA SER A 306 17.22 -34.53 36.83
C SER A 306 17.86 -34.21 35.48
N PHE A 307 19.19 -34.22 35.41
CA PHE A 307 19.94 -33.98 34.17
C PHE A 307 20.85 -35.15 33.77
N SER A 308 21.21 -35.22 32.49
CA SER A 308 22.16 -36.16 31.90
C SER A 308 23.11 -35.46 30.92
N GLU A 309 24.21 -36.13 30.56
CA GLU A 309 25.50 -35.54 30.17
C GLU A 309 25.59 -34.88 28.76
N ASP A 310 24.47 -34.64 28.07
CA ASP A 310 24.42 -34.12 26.68
C ASP A 310 23.95 -32.65 26.54
N GLU A 311 23.72 -31.91 27.64
CA GLU A 311 23.45 -30.45 27.59
C GLU A 311 24.73 -29.60 27.76
N PRO A 312 25.07 -28.68 26.85
CA PRO A 312 26.24 -27.81 26.98
C PRO A 312 26.02 -26.68 28.00
N ALA A 313 27.06 -26.38 28.79
CA ALA A 313 27.00 -25.38 29.86
C ALA A 313 26.99 -23.91 29.35
N PRO A 314 26.25 -23.00 30.00
CA PRO A 314 26.18 -21.59 29.60
C PRO A 314 27.48 -20.81 29.92
N PRO A 315 27.84 -19.79 29.11
CA PRO A 315 29.09 -19.05 29.29
C PRO A 315 29.08 -18.12 30.52
N PRO A 316 30.24 -17.90 31.18
CA PRO A 316 30.32 -17.10 32.40
C PRO A 316 30.16 -15.59 32.14
N LYS A 317 29.30 -14.94 32.92
CA LYS A 317 29.09 -13.48 32.87
C LYS A 317 30.33 -12.71 33.36
N LYS A 318 30.86 -11.80 32.54
CA LYS A 318 31.91 -10.84 32.95
C LYS A 318 31.35 -9.82 33.94
N LYS A 319 32.14 -9.46 34.96
CA LYS A 319 31.83 -8.37 35.91
C LYS A 319 32.31 -7.02 35.35
N PRO A 320 31.62 -5.90 35.63
CA PRO A 320 32.11 -4.56 35.29
C PRO A 320 33.32 -4.18 36.15
N ALA A 321 34.22 -3.37 35.58
CA ALA A 321 35.45 -2.91 36.25
C ALA A 321 35.32 -1.46 36.75
N VAL A 322 35.91 -1.19 37.92
CA VAL A 322 36.00 0.14 38.56
C VAL A 322 37.36 0.78 38.22
N SER A 323 37.40 2.12 38.21
CA SER A 323 38.49 2.94 37.66
C SER A 323 39.61 3.33 38.66
N ALA A 324 40.75 3.75 38.08
CA ALA A 324 41.87 4.54 38.67
C ALA A 324 43.01 3.79 39.44
N PRO A 325 44.26 4.33 39.51
CA PRO A 325 44.97 5.23 38.56
C PRO A 325 46.48 4.92 38.29
N LYS A 326 46.98 5.44 37.15
CA LYS A 326 48.36 5.87 36.76
C LYS A 326 49.64 5.19 37.31
N GLY A 327 50.50 4.74 36.38
CA GLY A 327 51.95 4.51 36.56
C GLY A 327 52.76 4.76 35.26
N LYS A 328 54.00 5.25 35.34
CA LYS A 328 54.87 5.64 34.19
C LYS A 328 55.93 4.57 33.85
N ALA A 329 56.34 4.48 32.56
CA ALA A 329 57.71 4.68 32.04
C ALA A 329 58.16 3.73 30.89
N GLY A 330 58.98 4.25 29.94
CA GLY A 330 60.07 3.51 29.29
C GLY A 330 59.92 3.09 27.81
N PRO A 331 60.75 3.60 26.86
CA PRO A 331 60.70 3.24 25.42
C PRO A 331 61.93 2.45 24.91
N LYS A 332 61.87 1.82 23.71
CA LYS A 332 62.99 1.74 22.73
C LYS A 332 62.70 1.08 21.35
N ALA A 333 63.12 1.80 20.30
CA ALA A 333 63.89 1.40 19.11
C ALA A 333 63.48 0.21 18.20
N GLY A 334 63.18 0.53 16.93
CA GLY A 334 63.15 -0.41 15.81
C GLY A 334 64.46 -0.53 15.01
N GLN A 335 64.43 -1.25 13.87
CA GLN A 335 65.31 -1.10 12.70
C GLN A 335 64.92 -2.09 11.57
N GLY A 336 65.24 -1.77 10.31
CA GLY A 336 65.42 -2.78 9.24
C GLY A 336 64.71 -2.51 7.89
N SER A 337 65.39 -1.88 6.95
CA SER A 337 64.99 -1.72 5.53
C SER A 337 65.97 -2.47 4.61
N ILE A 338 65.56 -2.81 3.37
CA ILE A 338 66.36 -2.97 2.11
C ILE A 338 65.36 -3.43 1.01
N ILE A 339 64.97 -2.62 0.01
CA ILE A 339 65.68 -2.08 -1.18
C ILE A 339 65.79 -3.06 -2.38
N ASN A 340 64.98 -2.83 -3.42
CA ASN A 340 65.38 -2.48 -4.80
C ASN A 340 64.10 -2.35 -5.68
N ASN A 341 63.79 -1.36 -6.53
CA ASN A 341 64.47 -0.28 -7.26
C ASN A 341 64.47 -0.52 -8.79
N ALA A 342 64.00 0.51 -9.52
CA ALA A 342 64.51 1.02 -10.80
C ALA A 342 63.68 0.89 -12.11
N MET A 343 63.56 2.08 -12.74
CA MET A 343 63.42 2.45 -14.15
C MET A 343 62.03 2.43 -14.82
N ARG A 344 61.50 3.55 -15.38
CA ARG A 344 62.00 4.57 -16.37
C ARG A 344 61.92 4.08 -17.83
N ARG A 345 61.52 4.88 -18.84
CA ARG A 345 60.94 6.25 -18.91
C ARG A 345 60.54 6.58 -20.38
N ASP A 346 59.95 7.76 -20.56
CA ASP A 346 60.12 8.72 -21.68
C ASP A 346 58.94 9.06 -22.61
N GLN A 347 58.96 10.32 -23.05
CA GLN A 347 57.89 11.13 -23.65
C GLN A 347 58.25 11.53 -25.11
N VAL A 348 57.66 12.64 -25.59
CA VAL A 348 57.99 13.54 -26.75
C VAL A 348 56.98 13.38 -27.91
N THR A 349 55.87 14.16 -28.02
CA THR A 349 55.65 15.61 -28.35
C THR A 349 55.97 16.03 -29.80
N ALA A 350 55.04 16.74 -30.50
CA ALA A 350 55.23 18.10 -31.08
C ALA A 350 54.21 18.55 -32.20
N SER A 351 53.44 19.62 -31.91
CA SER A 351 53.15 20.87 -32.70
C SER A 351 52.64 20.97 -34.17
N ALA A 352 51.46 21.63 -34.32
CA ALA A 352 51.11 22.79 -35.21
C ALA A 352 51.07 22.66 -36.77
N PRO A 353 50.53 23.61 -37.60
CA PRO A 353 49.86 24.92 -37.33
C PRO A 353 48.57 25.32 -38.16
N ILE A 354 47.89 26.40 -37.70
CA ILE A 354 47.18 27.57 -38.36
C ILE A 354 47.15 27.60 -39.93
N PRO A 355 46.02 27.87 -40.68
CA PRO A 355 45.30 29.19 -40.86
C PRO A 355 43.73 29.12 -41.09
N VAL A 356 42.95 30.12 -41.61
CA VAL A 356 42.62 31.56 -41.26
C VAL A 356 41.52 32.14 -42.23
N ASP A 357 40.67 33.12 -41.80
CA ASP A 357 39.79 34.07 -42.58
C ASP A 357 38.54 33.56 -43.39
N LEU A 358 37.43 34.30 -43.73
CA LEU A 358 36.96 35.71 -43.52
C LEU A 358 35.45 35.95 -43.92
N LEU A 359 34.82 37.07 -43.46
CA LEU A 359 33.63 37.83 -44.03
C LEU A 359 32.19 37.23 -43.87
N ARG A 360 31.06 37.97 -43.69
CA ARG A 360 30.75 39.38 -43.29
C ARG A 360 29.22 39.67 -43.05
N ILE A 361 28.94 40.75 -42.28
CA ILE A 361 27.86 41.78 -42.44
C ILE A 361 26.44 41.66 -41.78
N SER A 362 26.05 42.81 -41.20
CA SER A 362 24.73 43.40 -40.84
C SER A 362 23.89 42.86 -39.65
N GLY A 363 23.63 43.77 -38.68
CA GLY A 363 22.48 43.75 -37.75
C GLY A 363 21.29 44.60 -38.28
N PRO A 364 20.46 45.29 -37.46
CA PRO A 364 20.65 45.63 -36.03
C PRO A 364 19.41 45.50 -35.09
N HIS A 365 19.65 45.75 -33.78
CA HIS A 365 18.81 46.37 -32.73
C HIS A 365 17.26 46.30 -32.80
N SER A 366 16.52 45.69 -31.85
CA SER A 366 16.43 45.85 -30.38
C SER A 366 15.61 47.06 -29.89
N ASN A 367 14.63 46.83 -29.00
CA ASN A 367 14.34 47.74 -27.88
C ASN A 367 13.61 47.07 -26.70
N PHE A 368 13.80 47.65 -25.51
CA PHE A 368 13.43 47.16 -24.18
C PHE A 368 12.05 47.71 -23.69
N LEU A 369 11.42 46.97 -22.74
CA LEU A 369 10.95 47.35 -21.37
C LEU A 369 10.85 48.85 -20.95
N PRO A 370 10.17 49.29 -19.84
CA PRO A 370 9.92 48.53 -18.58
C PRO A 370 8.66 48.87 -17.69
N LEU A 371 8.57 48.18 -16.51
CA LEU A 371 8.17 48.65 -15.14
C LEU A 371 6.69 49.06 -14.78
N VAL A 372 6.02 48.47 -13.75
CA VAL A 372 5.93 48.83 -12.27
C VAL A 372 4.82 49.87 -11.95
N THR A 373 4.01 49.86 -10.86
CA THR A 373 4.02 49.21 -9.52
C THR A 373 2.61 49.01 -8.91
N SER A 374 2.56 48.26 -7.79
CA SER A 374 1.54 48.13 -6.72
C SER A 374 0.62 49.32 -6.34
N VAL A 375 -0.55 49.02 -5.73
CA VAL A 375 -0.93 49.34 -4.31
C VAL A 375 -2.37 48.86 -3.97
N THR A 376 -2.53 48.22 -2.80
CA THR A 376 -3.78 47.81 -2.10
C THR A 376 -4.31 48.98 -1.20
N PRO A 377 -5.50 48.99 -0.52
CA PRO A 377 -6.15 47.86 0.19
C PRO A 377 -7.69 47.95 0.47
N THR A 378 -8.15 47.18 1.49
CA THR A 378 -9.30 47.38 2.40
C THR A 378 -10.75 47.06 1.95
N SER A 379 -11.18 45.85 2.37
CA SER A 379 -12.49 45.47 2.97
C SER A 379 -12.85 46.35 4.22
N PRO A 380 -14.08 46.37 4.82
CA PRO A 380 -14.82 45.15 5.27
C PRO A 380 -16.37 45.19 5.48
N LEU A 381 -16.96 44.01 5.83
CA LEU A 381 -18.15 43.75 6.69
C LEU A 381 -19.55 44.32 6.27
N SER A 382 -20.71 43.72 6.56
CA SER A 382 -21.13 42.48 7.28
C SER A 382 -22.56 42.02 6.87
N ASP A 383 -22.99 40.86 7.38
CA ASP A 383 -24.11 40.02 6.89
C ASP A 383 -25.56 40.28 7.37
N HIS A 384 -26.48 39.49 6.77
CA HIS A 384 -27.86 39.14 7.16
C HIS A 384 -28.97 40.21 6.88
N VAL A 385 -30.25 39.92 6.56
CA VAL A 385 -31.13 38.74 6.82
C VAL A 385 -32.18 38.51 5.68
N SER A 386 -32.52 37.24 5.44
CA SER A 386 -33.76 36.63 4.86
C SER A 386 -34.23 36.86 3.41
N PHE A 387 -34.50 35.71 2.79
CA PHE A 387 -35.45 35.47 1.71
C PHE A 387 -36.82 36.15 1.92
N SER A 388 -37.33 36.81 0.87
CA SER A 388 -38.66 36.56 0.25
C SER A 388 -39.12 37.77 -0.57
N SER A 389 -38.71 37.85 -1.86
CA SER A 389 -39.36 38.67 -2.92
C SER A 389 -38.72 38.46 -4.30
N LEU A 390 -38.40 37.20 -4.65
CA LEU A 390 -37.69 36.88 -5.90
C LEU A 390 -38.64 36.78 -7.12
N LEU A 391 -39.49 37.81 -7.32
CA LEU A 391 -40.35 37.89 -8.52
C LEU A 391 -40.85 39.31 -8.91
N PHE A 392 -40.18 40.40 -8.53
CA PHE A 392 -40.63 41.75 -8.95
C PHE A 392 -39.54 42.79 -9.30
N ALA A 393 -38.26 42.42 -9.40
CA ALA A 393 -37.14 43.36 -9.56
C ALA A 393 -36.38 43.29 -10.91
N PHE A 394 -36.95 42.72 -11.97
CA PHE A 394 -36.26 42.55 -13.27
C PHE A 394 -36.55 43.63 -14.33
N VAL A 395 -37.27 44.71 -14.00
CA VAL A 395 -37.73 45.72 -14.98
C VAL A 395 -37.01 47.09 -14.88
N CYS A 396 -36.24 47.36 -13.82
CA CYS A 396 -35.74 48.73 -13.54
C CYS A 396 -34.23 48.99 -13.77
N VAL A 397 -33.42 48.01 -14.20
CA VAL A 397 -31.96 48.23 -14.43
C VAL A 397 -31.62 48.52 -15.92
N GLY A 398 -32.60 48.41 -16.84
CA GLY A 398 -32.38 48.64 -18.27
C GLY A 398 -32.08 50.10 -18.69
N SER A 399 -32.40 51.09 -17.84
CA SER A 399 -32.38 52.51 -18.22
C SER A 399 -31.04 53.22 -18.02
N SER A 400 -30.17 52.72 -17.13
CA SER A 400 -28.90 53.40 -16.78
C SER A 400 -27.74 53.06 -17.72
N PHE A 401 -27.78 51.91 -18.38
CA PHE A 401 -26.69 51.44 -19.25
C PHE A 401 -26.60 52.22 -20.57
N ILE A 402 -27.76 52.66 -21.10
CA ILE A 402 -27.86 53.38 -22.39
C ILE A 402 -27.17 54.76 -22.31
N SER A 403 -27.27 55.47 -21.18
CA SER A 403 -26.57 56.74 -20.98
C SER A 403 -25.04 56.60 -21.00
N TYR A 404 -24.51 55.50 -20.45
CA TYR A 404 -23.06 55.29 -20.35
C TYR A 404 -22.45 54.99 -21.73
N CYS A 405 -23.10 54.14 -22.54
CA CYS A 405 -22.65 53.85 -23.91
C CYS A 405 -22.69 55.09 -24.82
N VAL A 406 -23.69 55.98 -24.68
CA VAL A 406 -23.78 57.22 -25.48
C VAL A 406 -22.71 58.25 -25.07
N ALA A 407 -22.29 58.29 -23.80
CA ALA A 407 -21.17 59.11 -23.36
C ALA A 407 -19.83 58.61 -23.93
N LEU A 408 -19.59 57.29 -23.90
CA LEU A 408 -18.36 56.67 -24.39
C LEU A 408 -18.19 56.84 -25.91
N CYS A 409 -19.26 56.71 -26.69
CA CYS A 409 -19.22 56.93 -28.14
C CYS A 409 -18.92 58.39 -28.54
N ARG A 410 -19.19 59.38 -27.67
CA ARG A 410 -18.81 60.79 -27.91
C ARG A 410 -17.34 61.08 -27.59
N LEU A 411 -16.73 60.31 -26.71
CA LEU A 411 -15.31 60.44 -26.34
C LEU A 411 -14.35 59.81 -27.37
N LEU A 412 -14.84 58.88 -28.20
CA LEU A 412 -14.00 58.11 -29.14
C LEU A 412 -14.17 58.48 -30.63
N GLY A 413 -15.02 59.46 -30.96
CA GLY A 413 -15.04 60.09 -32.29
C GLY A 413 -15.51 59.21 -33.48
N ILE A 414 -16.14 58.06 -33.24
CA ILE A 414 -16.55 57.12 -34.30
C ILE A 414 -17.95 57.50 -34.84
N PRO A 415 -18.15 57.67 -36.16
CA PRO A 415 -19.46 57.95 -36.74
C PRO A 415 -20.42 56.74 -36.66
N ARG A 416 -21.72 57.03 -36.58
CA ARG A 416 -22.81 56.07 -36.33
C ARG A 416 -22.77 54.82 -37.23
N LEU A 417 -22.53 53.65 -36.63
CA LEU A 417 -22.91 52.36 -37.22
C LEU A 417 -24.30 51.96 -36.69
N VAL A 418 -25.24 51.64 -37.58
CA VAL A 418 -26.60 51.22 -37.21
C VAL A 418 -26.60 49.73 -36.87
N MET A 419 -26.52 49.40 -35.57
CA MET A 419 -26.77 48.02 -35.13
C MET A 419 -28.28 47.75 -35.03
N THR A 420 -28.76 46.76 -35.78
CA THR A 420 -30.14 46.28 -35.72
C THR A 420 -30.35 45.33 -34.53
N ARG A 421 -31.61 45.19 -34.09
CA ARG A 421 -32.00 44.46 -32.86
C ARG A 421 -31.50 43.01 -32.78
N SER A 422 -31.19 42.36 -33.89
CA SER A 422 -30.70 40.97 -33.94
C SER A 422 -29.32 40.78 -33.29
N ALA A 423 -28.45 41.80 -33.30
CA ALA A 423 -27.10 41.66 -32.75
C ALA A 423 -27.07 41.59 -31.20
N ILE A 424 -28.04 42.22 -30.53
CA ILE A 424 -28.13 42.24 -29.06
C ILE A 424 -28.52 40.86 -28.52
N LEU A 425 -29.38 40.12 -29.25
CA LEU A 425 -29.81 38.78 -28.84
C LEU A 425 -28.66 37.77 -28.82
N ILE A 426 -27.70 37.89 -29.76
CA ILE A 426 -26.53 37.02 -29.86
C ILE A 426 -25.54 37.27 -28.71
N VAL A 427 -25.33 38.53 -28.32
CA VAL A 427 -24.46 38.87 -27.18
C VAL A 427 -25.07 38.43 -25.85
N VAL A 428 -26.39 38.53 -25.69
CA VAL A 428 -27.09 38.04 -24.48
C VAL A 428 -27.07 36.51 -24.38
N LEU A 429 -27.21 35.78 -25.50
CA LEU A 429 -27.00 34.32 -25.51
C LEU A 429 -25.53 33.95 -25.20
N ALA A 430 -24.56 34.66 -25.77
CA ALA A 430 -23.14 34.38 -25.50
C ALA A 430 -22.77 34.62 -24.02
N ALA A 431 -23.34 35.64 -23.38
CA ALA A 431 -23.13 35.93 -21.97
C ALA A 431 -23.76 34.88 -21.03
N SER A 432 -24.95 34.34 -21.37
CA SER A 432 -25.57 33.27 -20.58
C SER A 432 -24.90 31.89 -20.78
N ILE A 433 -24.29 31.63 -21.94
CA ILE A 433 -23.41 30.46 -22.14
C ILE A 433 -22.12 30.62 -21.32
N GLY A 434 -21.56 31.83 -21.21
CA GLY A 434 -20.38 32.10 -20.37
C GLY A 434 -20.63 31.92 -18.87
N ALA A 435 -21.80 32.32 -18.37
CA ALA A 435 -22.16 32.18 -16.95
C ALA A 435 -22.48 30.72 -16.56
N THR A 436 -23.20 29.98 -17.41
CA THR A 436 -23.52 28.56 -17.16
C THR A 436 -22.28 27.66 -17.14
N GLY A 437 -21.27 27.95 -17.96
CA GLY A 437 -20.00 27.22 -17.95
C GLY A 437 -19.17 27.37 -16.67
N ALA A 438 -19.39 28.43 -15.88
CA ALA A 438 -18.78 28.60 -14.57
C ALA A 438 -19.55 27.82 -13.49
N THR A 439 -20.88 27.98 -13.44
CA THR A 439 -21.72 27.30 -12.44
C THR A 439 -21.68 25.78 -12.57
N VAL A 440 -21.66 25.24 -13.80
CA VAL A 440 -21.54 23.79 -14.05
C VAL A 440 -20.18 23.23 -13.61
N ARG A 441 -19.10 24.02 -13.67
CA ARG A 441 -17.79 23.59 -13.18
C ARG A 441 -17.74 23.54 -11.66
N ASP A 442 -18.33 24.52 -10.98
CA ASP A 442 -18.46 24.50 -9.51
C ASP A 442 -19.38 23.35 -9.07
N GLU A 443 -20.48 23.11 -9.78
CA GLU A 443 -21.41 21.99 -9.51
C GLU A 443 -20.73 20.63 -9.68
N GLN A 444 -19.98 20.40 -10.77
CA GLN A 444 -19.18 19.17 -10.94
C GLN A 444 -18.07 19.02 -9.87
N ALA A 445 -17.44 20.13 -9.44
CA ALA A 445 -16.45 20.10 -8.37
C ALA A 445 -17.06 19.79 -6.99
N ILE A 446 -18.29 20.24 -6.73
CA ILE A 446 -19.07 19.93 -5.52
C ILE A 446 -19.54 18.46 -5.54
N LEU A 447 -20.07 17.99 -6.67
CA LEU A 447 -20.49 16.58 -6.84
C LEU A 447 -19.30 15.63 -6.65
N ARG A 448 -18.11 15.99 -7.17
CA ARG A 448 -16.86 15.23 -6.94
C ARG A 448 -16.43 15.11 -5.47
N ARG A 449 -16.77 16.10 -4.63
CA ARG A 449 -16.54 16.03 -3.17
C ARG A 449 -17.57 15.18 -2.44
N SER A 450 -18.67 14.81 -3.12
CA SER A 450 -19.74 13.97 -2.58
C SER A 450 -19.64 12.51 -3.05
N CYS A 451 -18.57 12.16 -3.79
CA CYS A 451 -18.31 10.80 -4.21
C CYS A 451 -17.97 9.92 -3.00
N SER A 452 -18.62 8.76 -2.92
CA SER A 452 -18.29 7.72 -1.95
C SER A 452 -16.91 7.14 -2.23
N ASP A 453 -16.24 6.69 -1.16
CA ASP A 453 -15.06 5.86 -1.30
C ASP A 453 -15.40 4.56 -2.06
N TYR A 454 -14.56 4.17 -3.02
CA TYR A 454 -14.90 3.08 -3.93
C TYR A 454 -14.71 1.68 -3.32
N LEU A 455 -13.85 1.52 -2.31
CA LEU A 455 -13.78 0.27 -1.54
C LEU A 455 -15.11 0.02 -0.82
N SER A 456 -15.67 1.06 -0.19
CA SER A 456 -16.98 1.02 0.45
C SER A 456 -18.11 0.79 -0.56
N TYR A 457 -18.06 1.45 -1.72
CA TYR A 457 -19.02 1.29 -2.82
C TYR A 457 -19.03 -0.15 -3.36
N SER A 458 -17.88 -0.64 -3.85
CA SER A 458 -17.74 -1.97 -4.47
C SER A 458 -18.14 -3.16 -3.58
N SER A 459 -18.26 -2.94 -2.27
CA SER A 459 -18.68 -3.95 -1.28
C SER A 459 -20.20 -4.20 -1.24
N VAL A 460 -21.03 -3.41 -1.95
CA VAL A 460 -22.49 -3.56 -2.01
C VAL A 460 -23.01 -3.51 -3.45
N GLY A 461 -24.18 -4.12 -3.71
CA GLY A 461 -24.78 -4.15 -5.05
C GLY A 461 -25.63 -2.91 -5.38
N HIS A 462 -25.47 -2.36 -6.58
CA HIS A 462 -26.22 -1.20 -7.06
C HIS A 462 -27.09 -1.51 -8.29
N ALA A 463 -28.19 -0.76 -8.42
CA ALA A 463 -28.97 -0.71 -9.65
C ALA A 463 -28.28 0.19 -10.71
N PRO A 464 -28.50 -0.04 -12.02
CA PRO A 464 -29.35 -1.08 -12.61
C PRO A 464 -28.70 -2.46 -12.59
N TYR A 465 -29.46 -3.48 -12.21
CA TYR A 465 -29.02 -4.88 -12.30
C TYR A 465 -29.12 -5.40 -13.74
N SER A 466 -28.35 -6.44 -14.06
CA SER A 466 -28.25 -7.01 -15.42
C SER A 466 -29.58 -7.50 -16.02
N GLY A 467 -30.53 -7.95 -15.18
CA GLY A 467 -31.72 -8.67 -15.63
C GLY A 467 -31.40 -10.02 -16.30
N GLY A 468 -30.24 -10.60 -15.97
CA GLY A 468 -29.83 -11.97 -16.29
C GLY A 468 -30.29 -12.99 -15.23
N ALA A 469 -29.65 -14.16 -15.21
CA ALA A 469 -29.97 -15.24 -14.28
C ALA A 469 -29.31 -15.05 -12.90
N LEU A 470 -28.10 -14.50 -12.85
CA LEU A 470 -27.42 -14.08 -11.62
C LEU A 470 -27.89 -12.68 -11.17
N ASN A 471 -28.45 -11.90 -12.10
CA ASN A 471 -28.91 -10.54 -11.89
C ASN A 471 -27.81 -9.64 -11.30
N LEU A 472 -26.60 -9.69 -11.87
CA LEU A 472 -25.42 -8.98 -11.35
C LEU A 472 -25.64 -7.45 -11.25
N PRO A 473 -25.12 -6.80 -10.19
CA PRO A 473 -25.28 -5.36 -9.98
C PRO A 473 -24.40 -4.50 -10.91
N PHE A 474 -24.75 -3.22 -11.01
CA PHE A 474 -23.89 -2.18 -11.55
C PHE A 474 -22.80 -1.81 -10.54
N GLN A 475 -21.56 -1.60 -10.99
CA GLN A 475 -20.44 -1.22 -10.12
C GLN A 475 -19.55 -0.09 -10.66
N ARG A 476 -19.95 0.61 -11.72
CA ARG A 476 -19.22 1.81 -12.13
C ARG A 476 -19.62 3.00 -11.25
N PRO A 477 -18.70 3.87 -10.83
CA PRO A 477 -19.04 5.15 -10.23
C PRO A 477 -19.97 5.97 -11.13
N SER A 478 -20.69 6.93 -10.53
CA SER A 478 -21.38 7.98 -11.30
C SER A 478 -20.38 8.72 -12.19
N VAL A 479 -20.84 9.30 -13.29
CA VAL A 479 -19.97 9.88 -14.33
C VAL A 479 -19.05 10.98 -13.77
N GLU A 480 -19.54 11.70 -12.76
CA GLU A 480 -18.83 12.77 -12.06
C GLU A 480 -17.68 12.24 -11.21
N CYS A 481 -17.86 11.04 -10.64
CA CYS A 481 -16.95 10.36 -9.71
C CYS A 481 -15.88 9.51 -10.38
N ARG A 482 -15.95 9.31 -11.71
CA ARG A 482 -14.92 8.57 -12.46
C ARG A 482 -13.60 9.34 -12.45
N THR A 483 -12.51 8.67 -12.09
CA THR A 483 -11.18 9.29 -11.99
C THR A 483 -10.61 9.71 -13.33
N PHE A 484 -10.94 8.96 -14.38
CA PHE A 484 -10.60 9.22 -15.78
C PHE A 484 -11.73 8.73 -16.69
N SER A 485 -11.91 9.34 -17.86
CA SER A 485 -12.94 8.94 -18.82
C SER A 485 -12.39 8.99 -20.25
N SER A 486 -12.69 7.96 -21.04
CA SER A 486 -12.32 7.85 -22.45
C SER A 486 -13.56 7.58 -23.31
N PRO A 487 -13.87 8.42 -24.33
CA PRO A 487 -14.94 8.14 -25.28
C PRO A 487 -14.72 6.84 -26.06
N GLY A 488 -13.47 6.46 -26.32
CA GLY A 488 -13.12 5.18 -26.95
C GLY A 488 -13.52 3.98 -26.08
N VAL A 489 -13.25 4.06 -24.77
CA VAL A 489 -13.64 3.01 -23.81
C VAL A 489 -15.15 2.89 -23.69
N GLU A 490 -15.89 4.00 -23.59
CA GLU A 490 -17.36 3.95 -23.56
C GLU A 490 -17.94 3.34 -24.87
N THR A 491 -17.32 3.62 -26.01
CA THR A 491 -17.71 3.02 -27.31
C THR A 491 -17.50 1.51 -27.31
N VAL A 492 -16.32 1.03 -26.87
CA VAL A 492 -16.03 -0.41 -26.75
C VAL A 492 -17.00 -1.10 -25.78
N ILE A 493 -17.37 -0.45 -24.67
CA ILE A 493 -18.36 -0.99 -23.72
C ILE A 493 -19.71 -1.17 -24.41
N GLU A 494 -20.20 -0.17 -25.14
CA GLU A 494 -21.50 -0.28 -25.82
C GLU A 494 -21.46 -1.30 -26.96
N ASP A 495 -20.44 -1.26 -27.82
CA ASP A 495 -20.26 -2.20 -28.93
C ASP A 495 -20.22 -3.66 -28.46
N VAL A 496 -19.47 -3.95 -27.39
CA VAL A 496 -19.31 -5.31 -26.87
C VAL A 496 -20.56 -5.73 -26.09
N THR A 497 -21.08 -4.89 -25.19
CA THR A 497 -22.18 -5.30 -24.29
C THR A 497 -23.55 -5.31 -24.96
N SER A 498 -23.78 -4.51 -26.01
CA SER A 498 -25.01 -4.58 -26.82
C SER A 498 -25.12 -5.84 -27.67
N ARG A 499 -23.98 -6.49 -27.94
CA ARG A 499 -23.87 -7.73 -28.75
C ARG A 499 -23.83 -9.01 -27.94
N MET A 500 -23.61 -8.94 -26.63
CA MET A 500 -23.53 -10.10 -25.75
C MET A 500 -24.90 -10.73 -25.52
N VAL A 501 -24.98 -12.06 -25.66
CA VAL A 501 -26.21 -12.83 -25.41
C VAL A 501 -26.47 -12.97 -23.92
N ASP A 502 -25.41 -13.18 -23.13
CA ASP A 502 -25.48 -13.24 -21.68
C ASP A 502 -25.39 -11.84 -21.06
N LYS A 503 -26.49 -11.43 -20.44
CA LYS A 503 -26.61 -10.13 -19.76
C LYS A 503 -25.75 -10.03 -18.50
N ASP A 504 -25.52 -11.13 -17.79
CA ASP A 504 -24.66 -11.11 -16.59
C ASP A 504 -23.20 -10.94 -17.00
N LEU A 505 -22.74 -11.66 -18.04
CA LEU A 505 -21.42 -11.44 -18.63
C LEU A 505 -21.27 -10.01 -19.19
N ALA A 506 -22.32 -9.48 -19.82
CA ALA A 506 -22.35 -8.10 -20.31
C ALA A 506 -22.24 -7.07 -19.18
N GLN A 507 -22.92 -7.29 -18.06
CA GLN A 507 -22.86 -6.40 -16.91
C GLN A 507 -21.51 -6.49 -16.19
N LEU A 508 -20.93 -7.69 -16.09
CA LEU A 508 -19.58 -7.89 -15.56
C LEU A 508 -18.52 -7.22 -16.44
N PHE A 509 -18.59 -7.35 -17.78
CA PHE A 509 -17.69 -6.64 -18.69
C PHE A 509 -17.85 -5.12 -18.60
N ARG A 510 -19.09 -4.63 -18.54
CA ARG A 510 -19.41 -3.21 -18.34
C ARG A 510 -18.78 -2.64 -17.07
N ASN A 511 -18.77 -3.40 -15.98
CA ASN A 511 -18.18 -3.00 -14.71
C ASN A 511 -16.65 -3.12 -14.73
N ALA A 512 -16.12 -4.24 -15.24
CA ALA A 512 -14.71 -4.60 -15.14
C ALA A 512 -13.81 -3.86 -16.13
N PHE A 513 -14.20 -3.75 -17.41
CA PHE A 513 -13.33 -3.15 -18.44
C PHE A 513 -12.93 -1.69 -18.15
N PRO A 514 -13.81 -0.77 -17.70
CA PRO A 514 -13.41 0.59 -17.34
C PRO A 514 -12.89 0.73 -15.90
N ASN A 515 -12.87 -0.33 -15.08
CA ASN A 515 -12.69 -0.21 -13.61
C ASN A 515 -11.41 0.55 -13.22
N THR A 516 -10.29 0.29 -13.88
CA THR A 516 -9.03 1.05 -13.71
C THR A 516 -9.24 2.55 -13.97
N LEU A 517 -9.77 2.94 -15.13
CA LEU A 517 -9.98 4.35 -15.47
C LEU A 517 -10.99 5.03 -14.56
N ASP A 518 -12.07 4.33 -14.24
CA ASP A 518 -13.16 4.85 -13.41
C ASP A 518 -12.69 5.07 -11.95
N THR A 519 -11.70 4.33 -11.42
CA THR A 519 -11.45 4.26 -9.97
C THR A 519 -10.00 4.45 -9.51
N THR A 520 -8.99 4.10 -10.31
CA THR A 520 -7.59 3.98 -9.84
C THR A 520 -6.64 5.10 -10.29
N ILE A 521 -7.08 6.00 -11.18
CA ILE A 521 -6.24 7.09 -11.69
C ILE A 521 -6.20 8.24 -10.67
N ARG A 522 -5.40 8.08 -9.61
CA ARG A 522 -5.39 9.01 -8.47
C ARG A 522 -4.75 10.36 -8.80
N TRP A 523 -3.77 10.39 -9.70
CA TRP A 523 -3.17 11.64 -10.20
C TRP A 523 -2.76 11.49 -11.65
N HIS A 524 -3.03 12.52 -12.47
CA HIS A 524 -2.60 12.57 -13.86
C HIS A 524 -2.39 14.02 -14.31
N VAL A 525 -1.26 14.30 -14.97
CA VAL A 525 -0.95 15.63 -15.51
C VAL A 525 -0.70 15.59 -17.01
N ASN A 526 -1.36 16.48 -17.74
CA ASN A 526 -1.27 16.60 -19.20
C ASN A 526 -0.08 17.47 -19.67
N GLY A 527 1.01 17.53 -18.91
CA GLY A 527 2.25 18.24 -19.28
C GLY A 527 2.20 19.77 -19.30
N THR A 528 1.04 20.39 -19.02
CA THR A 528 0.84 21.84 -19.02
C THR A 528 0.96 22.51 -17.65
N GLN A 529 1.17 21.74 -16.58
CA GLN A 529 1.40 22.28 -15.25
C GLN A 529 2.90 22.54 -15.05
N THR A 530 3.30 23.82 -15.10
CA THR A 530 4.60 24.23 -14.54
C THR A 530 4.68 23.81 -13.07
N PRO A 531 5.78 23.20 -12.60
CA PRO A 531 5.94 22.86 -11.19
C PRO A 531 5.75 24.11 -10.33
N THR A 532 4.93 23.99 -9.29
CA THR A 532 4.66 25.08 -8.36
C THR A 532 5.96 25.53 -7.69
N SER A 533 6.14 26.86 -7.60
CA SER A 533 7.42 27.50 -7.28
C SER A 533 7.82 27.41 -5.80
N THR A 534 8.02 26.20 -5.27
CA THR A 534 8.57 25.94 -3.93
C THR A 534 9.97 25.32 -3.95
N ASP A 535 10.39 24.72 -5.07
CA ASP A 535 11.78 24.26 -5.23
C ASP A 535 12.75 25.44 -5.40
N SER A 536 13.66 25.55 -4.43
CA SER A 536 14.64 26.64 -4.37
C SER A 536 15.59 26.66 -5.58
N PRO A 537 15.94 27.84 -6.17
CA PRO A 537 16.67 27.91 -7.44
C PRO A 537 18.11 27.38 -7.49
N LYS A 538 18.62 26.74 -6.44
CA LYS A 538 20.05 26.43 -6.25
C LYS A 538 20.54 25.12 -6.86
N ARG A 539 19.67 24.26 -7.42
CA ARG A 539 20.06 23.00 -8.11
C ARG A 539 19.94 23.08 -9.64
N LYS A 540 20.59 24.06 -10.27
CA LYS A 540 20.77 24.15 -11.74
C LYS A 540 22.21 23.84 -12.19
N ARG A 541 22.79 22.73 -11.72
CA ARG A 541 24.05 22.15 -12.22
C ARG A 541 24.05 20.62 -12.14
N ALA A 542 23.37 20.00 -13.09
CA ALA A 542 23.60 18.62 -13.56
C ALA A 542 22.98 18.51 -14.97
N ASN A 543 23.56 17.70 -15.86
CA ASN A 543 23.09 17.55 -17.26
C ASN A 543 21.85 16.65 -17.41
N ASN A 544 21.04 16.50 -16.36
CA ASN A 544 19.91 15.57 -16.34
C ASN A 544 18.61 16.31 -16.65
N ALA A 545 17.75 15.70 -17.47
CA ALA A 545 16.37 16.15 -17.60
C ALA A 545 15.69 16.11 -16.21
N PRO A 546 14.93 17.14 -15.81
CA PRO A 546 14.50 17.27 -14.43
C PRO A 546 13.47 16.20 -14.06
N GLN A 547 13.51 15.78 -12.79
CA GLN A 547 12.61 14.78 -12.22
C GLN A 547 11.15 15.23 -12.29
N TRP A 548 10.21 14.28 -12.45
CA TRP A 548 8.76 14.52 -12.41
C TRP A 548 8.24 15.53 -13.44
N GLN A 549 8.91 15.64 -14.60
CA GLN A 549 8.47 16.53 -15.69
C GLN A 549 7.66 15.81 -16.77
N GLY A 550 6.90 16.60 -17.53
CA GLY A 550 6.10 16.13 -18.65
C GLY A 550 4.77 15.51 -18.23
N LEU A 551 4.35 14.49 -18.96
CA LEU A 551 3.20 13.67 -18.62
C LEU A 551 3.57 12.75 -17.46
N GLN A 552 2.71 12.64 -16.46
CA GLN A 552 2.84 11.73 -15.32
C GLN A 552 1.45 11.19 -14.98
N SER A 553 1.37 9.93 -14.53
CA SER A 553 0.13 9.26 -14.15
C SER A 553 0.41 8.27 -13.03
N PHE A 554 -0.20 8.47 -11.87
CA PHE A 554 -0.10 7.58 -10.72
C PHE A 554 -1.36 6.72 -10.63
N ILE A 555 -1.19 5.41 -10.65
CA ILE A 555 -2.24 4.40 -10.85
C ILE A 555 -2.16 3.39 -9.72
N VAL A 556 -3.18 3.34 -8.87
CA VAL A 556 -3.20 2.45 -7.72
C VAL A 556 -3.77 1.07 -8.06
N THR A 557 -3.43 0.05 -7.28
CA THR A 557 -3.90 -1.34 -7.49
C THR A 557 -5.41 -1.49 -7.28
N GLY A 558 -5.97 -0.63 -6.42
CA GLY A 558 -7.39 -0.53 -6.10
C GLY A 558 -7.59 -0.05 -4.67
N ASP A 559 -7.99 -0.97 -3.81
CA ASP A 559 -8.20 -0.80 -2.37
C ASP A 559 -6.97 -0.30 -1.58
N ILE A 560 -5.76 -0.48 -2.10
CA ILE A 560 -4.51 0.04 -1.55
C ILE A 560 -4.09 1.31 -2.32
N ASN A 561 -3.86 2.42 -1.63
CA ASN A 561 -3.48 3.71 -2.24
C ASN A 561 -1.97 3.81 -2.55
N ALA A 562 -1.43 2.81 -3.25
CA ALA A 562 -0.05 2.73 -3.73
C ALA A 562 0.00 2.07 -5.12
N GLU A 563 1.06 2.35 -5.88
CA GLU A 563 1.26 1.83 -7.24
C GLU A 563 2.27 0.69 -7.25
N TRP A 564 1.84 -0.50 -7.69
CA TRP A 564 2.74 -1.60 -8.07
C TRP A 564 3.09 -1.48 -9.55
N LEU A 565 4.37 -1.66 -9.90
CA LEU A 565 4.81 -1.63 -11.30
C LEU A 565 4.15 -2.74 -12.15
N ARG A 566 3.90 -3.90 -11.52
CA ARG A 566 3.13 -5.01 -12.09
C ARG A 566 1.69 -4.61 -12.38
N ASP A 567 0.97 -4.21 -11.34
CA ASP A 567 -0.47 -3.93 -11.42
C ASP A 567 -0.75 -2.78 -12.39
N SER A 568 -0.09 -1.62 -12.26
CA SER A 568 -0.37 -0.47 -13.13
C SER A 568 -0.10 -0.75 -14.61
N THR A 569 0.87 -1.62 -14.91
CA THR A 569 1.11 -2.13 -16.26
C THR A 569 -0.04 -2.99 -16.77
N ASN A 570 -0.44 -4.01 -16.00
CA ASN A 570 -1.46 -4.97 -16.43
C ASN A 570 -2.88 -4.38 -16.42
N GLN A 571 -3.14 -3.39 -15.55
CA GLN A 571 -4.34 -2.57 -15.53
C GLN A 571 -4.53 -1.72 -16.79
N LEU A 572 -3.43 -1.28 -17.43
CA LEU A 572 -3.47 -0.45 -18.63
C LEU A 572 -3.48 -1.26 -19.94
N SER A 573 -3.09 -2.53 -19.92
CA SER A 573 -2.89 -3.36 -21.12
C SER A 573 -4.10 -3.36 -22.05
N GLY A 574 -5.32 -3.51 -21.51
CA GLY A 574 -6.57 -3.51 -22.28
C GLY A 574 -6.92 -2.19 -22.98
N TYR A 575 -6.25 -1.08 -22.66
CA TYR A 575 -6.50 0.24 -23.28
C TYR A 575 -5.46 0.62 -24.34
N GLN A 576 -4.36 -0.13 -24.46
CA GLN A 576 -3.25 0.20 -25.37
C GLN A 576 -3.71 0.33 -26.83
N ALA A 577 -4.61 -0.54 -27.29
CA ALA A 577 -5.18 -0.49 -28.64
C ALA A 577 -5.92 0.83 -28.95
N LEU A 578 -6.60 1.41 -27.96
CA LEU A 578 -7.33 2.68 -28.10
C LEU A 578 -6.41 3.91 -28.13
N ALA A 579 -5.22 3.82 -27.53
CA ALA A 579 -4.29 4.95 -27.35
C ALA A 579 -3.84 5.60 -28.67
N LYS A 580 -3.89 4.89 -29.80
CA LYS A 580 -3.55 5.47 -31.10
C LYS A 580 -4.59 6.50 -31.60
N LYS A 581 -5.87 6.33 -31.20
CA LYS A 581 -6.99 7.20 -31.61
C LYS A 581 -7.45 8.14 -30.49
N ASP A 582 -7.34 7.72 -29.23
CA ASP A 582 -7.66 8.54 -28.06
C ASP A 582 -6.39 9.18 -27.47
N ARG A 583 -6.22 10.49 -27.72
CA ARG A 583 -5.06 11.24 -27.23
C ARG A 583 -5.04 11.41 -25.70
N ALA A 584 -6.18 11.33 -25.02
CA ALA A 584 -6.21 11.37 -23.56
C ALA A 584 -5.66 10.05 -23.00
N LEU A 585 -6.08 8.90 -23.52
CA LEU A 585 -5.49 7.60 -23.15
C LEU A 585 -4.01 7.51 -23.53
N TYR A 586 -3.61 8.00 -24.70
CA TYR A 586 -2.20 8.11 -25.08
C TYR A 586 -1.39 8.85 -24.02
N ASN A 587 -1.87 10.03 -23.60
CA ASN A 587 -1.20 10.85 -22.60
C ASN A 587 -1.20 10.19 -21.22
N LEU A 588 -2.26 9.47 -20.85
CA LEU A 588 -2.36 8.72 -19.60
C LEU A 588 -1.30 7.61 -19.53
N ILE A 589 -1.22 6.76 -20.56
CA ILE A 589 -0.28 5.63 -20.61
C ILE A 589 1.17 6.12 -20.73
N LEU A 590 1.44 7.13 -21.56
CA LEU A 590 2.76 7.77 -21.62
C LEU A 590 3.15 8.41 -20.28
N GLY A 591 2.18 8.98 -19.55
CA GLY A 591 2.39 9.46 -18.20
C GLY A 591 2.71 8.36 -17.20
N ALA A 592 2.07 7.19 -17.30
CA ALA A 592 2.36 6.03 -16.45
C ALA A 592 3.79 5.51 -16.69
N ILE A 593 4.23 5.40 -17.96
CA ILE A 593 5.62 5.04 -18.28
C ILE A 593 6.59 6.03 -17.63
N ASN A 594 6.35 7.33 -17.75
CA ASN A 594 7.22 8.35 -17.15
C ASN A 594 7.21 8.31 -15.61
N THR A 595 6.10 7.93 -14.98
CA THR A 595 5.99 7.76 -13.53
C THR A 595 6.76 6.53 -13.06
N GLN A 596 6.62 5.38 -13.73
CA GLN A 596 7.42 4.19 -13.47
C GLN A 596 8.93 4.41 -13.71
N VAL A 597 9.33 5.22 -14.70
CA VAL A 597 10.74 5.65 -14.89
C VAL A 597 11.31 6.28 -13.62
N GLU A 598 10.56 7.16 -12.94
CA GLU A 598 11.02 7.80 -11.72
C GLU A 598 11.13 6.83 -10.55
N TYR A 599 10.20 5.88 -10.44
CA TYR A 599 10.22 4.84 -9.43
C TYR A 599 11.41 3.88 -9.60
N VAL A 600 11.65 3.38 -10.81
CA VAL A 600 12.79 2.52 -11.14
C VAL A 600 14.13 3.23 -10.92
N ILE A 601 14.26 4.52 -11.25
CA ILE A 601 15.49 5.28 -10.97
C ILE A 601 15.75 5.43 -9.46
N GLN A 602 14.70 5.60 -8.66
CA GLN A 602 14.83 5.89 -7.23
C GLN A 602 15.02 4.65 -6.36
N SER A 603 14.33 3.54 -6.66
CA SER A 603 14.39 2.32 -5.84
C SER A 603 14.04 1.08 -6.68
N PRO A 604 14.95 0.60 -7.55
CA PRO A 604 14.69 -0.48 -8.53
C PRO A 604 14.50 -1.88 -7.91
N TYR A 605 14.75 -2.01 -6.62
CA TYR A 605 14.54 -3.25 -5.85
C TYR A 605 13.14 -3.33 -5.21
N CYS A 606 12.29 -2.31 -5.38
CA CYS A 606 10.99 -2.25 -4.73
C CYS A 606 9.84 -2.50 -5.71
N ASN A 607 8.82 -3.25 -5.26
CA ASN A 607 7.60 -3.57 -6.01
C ASN A 607 6.59 -2.41 -6.01
N ALA A 608 6.44 -1.71 -4.88
CA ALA A 608 5.33 -0.80 -4.62
C ALA A 608 5.75 0.62 -4.21
N PHE A 609 5.04 1.63 -4.73
CA PHE A 609 5.41 3.03 -4.61
C PHE A 609 4.30 3.93 -4.08
N GLN A 610 4.71 4.93 -3.30
CA GLN A 610 3.85 5.99 -2.76
C GLN A 610 3.44 6.99 -3.84
N PRO A 611 2.34 7.74 -3.64
CA PRO A 611 1.97 8.84 -4.52
C PRO A 611 3.14 9.81 -4.78
N PRO A 612 3.38 10.27 -6.01
CA PRO A 612 4.44 11.22 -6.30
C PRO A 612 4.26 12.49 -5.47
N SER A 613 5.34 13.07 -4.95
CA SER A 613 5.26 14.29 -4.11
C SER A 613 4.57 15.46 -4.82
N ALA A 614 4.71 15.55 -6.15
CA ALA A 614 4.04 16.53 -7.01
C ALA A 614 2.51 16.34 -7.11
N SER A 615 1.97 15.20 -6.68
CA SER A 615 0.52 14.95 -6.65
C SER A 615 -0.21 15.68 -5.52
N GLY A 616 0.48 16.01 -4.43
CA GLY A 616 -0.12 16.52 -3.20
C GLY A 616 -0.94 15.48 -2.42
N ILE A 617 -0.95 14.21 -2.84
CA ILE A 617 -1.61 13.12 -2.14
C ILE A 617 -0.70 12.64 -1.01
N SER A 618 -1.23 12.49 0.20
CA SER A 618 -0.47 11.96 1.33
C SER A 618 -0.04 10.51 1.10
N PRO A 619 1.21 10.13 1.43
CA PRO A 619 1.64 8.74 1.46
C PRO A 619 0.71 7.86 2.31
N ALA A 620 0.49 6.62 1.88
CA ALA A 620 -0.23 5.63 2.65
C ALA A 620 0.64 5.16 3.83
N SER A 621 0.04 5.02 5.02
CA SER A 621 0.73 4.53 6.21
C SER A 621 0.91 3.01 6.14
N SER A 622 2.16 2.52 6.17
CA SER A 622 2.45 1.12 6.49
C SER A 622 2.79 0.98 7.97
N SER A 623 2.32 -0.11 8.58
CA SER A 623 2.70 -0.55 9.92
C SER A 623 3.79 -1.62 9.91
N GLN A 624 4.26 -2.03 8.73
CA GLN A 624 5.29 -3.05 8.55
C GLN A 624 6.66 -2.52 8.98
N GLN A 625 7.45 -3.38 9.63
CA GLN A 625 8.81 -3.06 10.05
C GLN A 625 9.80 -3.85 9.20
N ASP A 626 10.19 -3.22 8.09
CA ASP A 626 11.07 -3.80 7.10
C ASP A 626 12.51 -3.31 7.29
N THR A 627 13.46 -4.24 7.22
CA THR A 627 14.90 -3.97 7.17
C THR A 627 15.39 -4.40 5.80
N VAL A 628 15.71 -3.41 4.96
CA VAL A 628 16.05 -3.62 3.55
C VAL A 628 17.40 -2.99 3.20
N THR A 629 18.21 -3.74 2.47
CA THR A 629 19.41 -3.22 1.81
C THR A 629 19.19 -3.34 0.29
N PRO A 630 19.53 -2.32 -0.52
CA PRO A 630 19.87 -0.96 -0.11
C PRO A 630 18.68 -0.27 0.59
N PRO A 631 18.94 0.67 1.53
CA PRO A 631 17.86 1.39 2.20
C PRO A 631 17.10 2.29 1.22
N TYR A 632 15.78 2.33 1.37
CA TYR A 632 14.87 3.11 0.52
C TYR A 632 14.27 4.30 1.27
N ASN A 633 13.66 5.23 0.52
CA ASN A 633 12.92 6.36 1.09
C ASN A 633 11.43 5.99 1.23
N SER A 634 10.93 5.85 2.45
CA SER A 634 9.53 5.49 2.75
C SER A 634 8.50 6.54 2.31
N SER A 635 8.92 7.75 1.94
CA SER A 635 8.06 8.76 1.31
C SER A 635 7.90 8.56 -0.20
N VAL A 636 8.65 7.62 -0.80
CA VAL A 636 8.62 7.27 -2.23
C VAL A 636 8.19 5.82 -2.44
N VAL A 637 8.59 4.93 -1.54
CA VAL A 637 8.33 3.49 -1.60
C VAL A 637 7.28 3.10 -0.57
N PHE A 638 6.28 2.32 -0.99
CA PHE A 638 5.25 1.76 -0.10
C PHE A 638 5.72 0.44 0.50
N GLU A 639 6.23 -0.46 -0.35
CA GLU A 639 6.80 -1.75 0.01
C GLU A 639 8.03 -2.01 -0.88
N CYS A 640 9.07 -2.66 -0.33
CA CYS A 640 10.31 -2.93 -1.06
C CYS A 640 10.65 -4.42 -1.17
N LYS A 641 9.69 -5.23 -1.63
CA LYS A 641 9.94 -6.62 -2.03
C LYS A 641 10.52 -6.65 -3.44
N TYR A 642 11.65 -7.34 -3.62
CA TYR A 642 12.29 -7.43 -4.93
C TYR A 642 11.70 -8.55 -5.79
N GLU A 643 11.07 -8.11 -6.88
CA GLU A 643 10.33 -8.93 -7.83
C GLU A 643 10.87 -8.68 -9.23
N LEU A 644 11.39 -9.72 -9.88
CA LEU A 644 11.94 -9.60 -11.22
C LEU A 644 10.87 -9.20 -12.26
N ASP A 645 9.61 -9.59 -12.05
CA ASP A 645 8.50 -9.18 -12.89
C ASP A 645 8.15 -7.69 -12.75
N SER A 646 8.41 -7.04 -11.62
CA SER A 646 8.17 -5.59 -11.49
C SER A 646 9.03 -4.79 -12.49
N LEU A 647 10.30 -5.19 -12.69
CA LEU A 647 11.17 -4.62 -13.73
C LEU A 647 10.81 -5.09 -15.15
N ALA A 648 10.32 -6.34 -15.30
CA ALA A 648 9.85 -6.82 -16.60
C ALA A 648 8.57 -6.09 -17.05
N ASN A 649 7.65 -5.76 -16.13
CA ASN A 649 6.44 -4.99 -16.38
C ASN A 649 6.76 -3.54 -16.77
N PHE A 650 7.75 -2.90 -16.13
CA PHE A 650 8.26 -1.59 -16.57
C PHE A 650 8.68 -1.58 -18.05
N LEU A 651 9.41 -2.60 -18.51
CA LEU A 651 9.74 -2.75 -19.93
C LEU A 651 8.49 -3.06 -20.77
N ALA A 652 7.60 -3.92 -20.27
CA ALA A 652 6.36 -4.31 -20.96
C ALA A 652 5.43 -3.13 -21.23
N LEU A 653 5.27 -2.18 -20.29
CA LEU A 653 4.41 -1.01 -20.49
C LEU A 653 4.88 -0.16 -21.69
N GLY A 654 6.19 0.05 -21.81
CA GLY A 654 6.81 0.77 -22.92
C GLY A 654 6.76 0.00 -24.25
N THR A 655 7.02 -1.31 -24.24
CA THR A 655 6.96 -2.13 -25.47
C THR A 655 5.53 -2.27 -25.99
N GLN A 656 4.55 -2.55 -25.12
CA GLN A 656 3.13 -2.58 -25.49
C GLN A 656 2.64 -1.23 -26.04
N PHE A 657 3.06 -0.12 -25.44
CA PHE A 657 2.72 1.22 -25.93
C PHE A 657 3.31 1.48 -27.32
N HIS A 658 4.55 1.07 -27.58
CA HIS A 658 5.13 1.12 -28.93
C HIS A 658 4.38 0.22 -29.92
N GLU A 659 4.05 -1.01 -29.54
CA GLU A 659 3.36 -1.99 -30.40
C GLU A 659 2.02 -1.46 -30.92
N HIS A 660 1.23 -0.77 -30.08
CA HIS A 660 -0.08 -0.26 -30.45
C HIS A 660 -0.04 1.15 -31.08
N THR A 661 0.85 2.04 -30.62
CA THR A 661 0.89 3.44 -31.09
C THR A 661 1.94 3.72 -32.17
N ASN A 662 2.95 2.85 -32.31
CA ASN A 662 4.23 3.09 -33.02
C ASN A 662 5.07 4.24 -32.44
N SER A 663 4.69 4.81 -31.28
CA SER A 663 5.40 5.91 -30.66
C SER A 663 6.70 5.46 -30.00
N THR A 664 7.69 6.33 -30.01
CA THR A 664 8.93 6.21 -29.21
C THR A 664 9.13 7.44 -28.32
N GLU A 665 8.05 8.18 -28.01
CA GLU A 665 8.07 9.42 -27.22
C GLU A 665 8.54 9.17 -25.77
N PHE A 666 8.30 7.97 -25.24
CA PHE A 666 8.75 7.54 -23.91
C PHE A 666 10.27 7.29 -23.81
N LEU A 667 11.00 7.14 -24.93
CA LEU A 667 12.46 6.94 -24.95
C LEU A 667 13.21 8.25 -24.64
N THR A 668 12.96 8.79 -23.45
CA THR A 668 13.58 10.00 -22.92
C THR A 668 14.96 9.71 -22.30
N PRO A 669 15.82 10.71 -22.07
CA PRO A 669 17.06 10.52 -21.32
C PRO A 669 16.86 9.91 -19.92
N ARG A 670 15.73 10.18 -19.26
CA ARG A 670 15.39 9.53 -17.97
C ARG A 670 15.02 8.06 -18.18
N TRP A 671 14.30 7.72 -19.24
CA TRP A 671 13.99 6.32 -19.56
C TRP A 671 15.26 5.49 -19.83
N TYR A 672 16.26 6.04 -20.55
CA TYR A 672 17.56 5.36 -20.68
C TYR A 672 18.29 5.20 -19.34
N GLN A 673 18.23 6.20 -18.44
CA GLN A 673 18.75 6.07 -17.07
C GLN A 673 18.02 4.97 -16.26
N ALA A 674 16.71 4.80 -16.45
CA ALA A 674 15.95 3.71 -15.85
C ALA A 674 16.36 2.34 -16.43
N LEU A 675 16.56 2.23 -17.76
CA LEU A 675 17.09 1.04 -18.41
C LEU A 675 18.48 0.65 -17.88
N ASP A 676 19.42 1.60 -17.76
CA ASP A 676 20.74 1.38 -17.17
C ASP A 676 20.67 0.92 -15.71
N THR A 677 19.60 1.30 -15.00
CA THR A 677 19.35 0.90 -13.62
C THR A 677 18.76 -0.51 -13.55
N VAL A 678 17.83 -0.87 -14.45
CA VAL A 678 17.31 -2.23 -14.63
C VAL A 678 18.44 -3.21 -14.96
N LEU A 679 19.31 -2.86 -15.93
CA LEU A 679 20.43 -3.71 -16.32
C LEU A 679 21.43 -3.94 -15.18
N ARG A 680 21.70 -2.92 -14.36
CA ARG A 680 22.54 -3.05 -13.16
C ARG A 680 21.95 -4.01 -12.13
N VAL A 681 20.64 -3.92 -11.87
CA VAL A 681 19.95 -4.85 -10.97
C VAL A 681 19.97 -6.26 -11.52
N ILE A 682 19.71 -6.45 -12.82
CA ILE A 682 19.81 -7.76 -13.48
C ILE A 682 21.22 -8.35 -13.33
N ASP A 683 22.27 -7.56 -13.58
CA ASP A 683 23.67 -8.01 -13.44
C ASP A 683 24.04 -8.35 -11.99
N ALA A 684 23.54 -7.60 -11.01
CA ALA A 684 23.73 -7.88 -9.58
C ALA A 684 22.97 -9.14 -9.12
N GLN A 685 21.72 -9.31 -9.57
CA GLN A 685 20.86 -10.43 -9.17
C GLN A 685 21.10 -11.70 -9.98
N SER A 686 21.94 -11.65 -11.02
CA SER A 686 22.51 -12.83 -11.71
C SER A 686 23.76 -13.39 -11.00
N GLN A 687 24.25 -12.77 -9.92
CA GLN A 687 25.42 -13.28 -9.19
C GLN A 687 25.06 -14.50 -8.33
N SER A 688 25.98 -15.47 -8.30
CA SER A 688 25.87 -16.66 -7.47
C SER A 688 26.14 -16.35 -5.99
N THR A 689 25.56 -17.15 -5.09
CA THR A 689 25.80 -17.00 -3.64
C THR A 689 27.25 -17.31 -3.25
N PHE A 690 27.96 -18.13 -4.05
CA PHE A 690 29.38 -18.42 -3.86
C PHE A 690 30.15 -18.18 -5.16
N ASN A 691 31.35 -17.62 -5.06
CA ASN A 691 32.25 -17.43 -6.20
C ASN A 691 33.00 -18.74 -6.56
N ALA A 692 33.83 -18.70 -7.61
CA ALA A 692 34.63 -19.85 -8.05
C ALA A 692 35.60 -20.41 -6.98
N ALA A 693 35.95 -19.61 -5.96
CA ALA A 693 36.76 -20.03 -4.81
C ALA A 693 35.91 -20.52 -3.61
N GLN A 694 34.60 -20.73 -3.80
CA GLN A 694 33.63 -21.13 -2.78
C GLN A 694 33.49 -20.14 -1.61
N GLN A 695 33.79 -18.86 -1.87
CA GLN A 695 33.61 -17.78 -0.90
C GLN A 695 32.23 -17.15 -1.09
N TYR A 696 31.56 -16.82 0.01
CA TYR A 696 30.27 -16.13 -0.02
C TYR A 696 30.38 -14.78 -0.72
N VAL A 697 29.48 -14.52 -1.66
CA VAL A 697 29.31 -13.24 -2.35
C VAL A 697 28.09 -12.56 -1.75
N THR A 698 28.29 -11.38 -1.15
CA THR A 698 27.21 -10.59 -0.58
C THR A 698 26.22 -10.17 -1.66
N ASN A 699 24.95 -10.56 -1.53
CA ASN A 699 23.90 -10.00 -2.37
C ASN A 699 23.72 -8.51 -2.06
N GLU A 700 23.58 -7.67 -3.08
CA GLU A 700 23.29 -6.24 -2.92
C GLU A 700 21.92 -6.02 -2.26
N TYR A 701 20.94 -6.87 -2.62
CA TYR A 701 19.61 -6.86 -2.03
C TYR A 701 19.49 -7.81 -0.83
N THR A 702 18.96 -7.30 0.27
CA THR A 702 18.47 -8.13 1.40
C THR A 702 17.16 -7.55 1.94
N PHE A 703 16.29 -8.42 2.46
CA PHE A 703 15.00 -8.02 3.02
C PHE A 703 14.62 -8.88 4.24
N GLN A 704 14.33 -8.22 5.36
CA GLN A 704 13.73 -8.84 6.54
C GLN A 704 12.49 -8.07 6.99
N ARG A 705 11.47 -8.77 7.47
CA ARG A 705 10.23 -8.21 8.02
C ARG A 705 9.91 -8.93 9.32
N GLN A 706 9.45 -8.22 10.34
CA GLN A 706 8.95 -8.86 11.56
C GLN A 706 7.54 -9.42 11.30
N THR A 707 7.43 -10.74 11.16
CA THR A 707 6.20 -11.43 10.76
C THR A 707 6.15 -12.86 11.32
N THR A 708 4.97 -13.45 11.36
CA THR A 708 4.75 -14.89 11.64
C THR A 708 4.53 -15.70 10.36
N LEU A 709 4.39 -15.05 9.20
CA LEU A 709 4.17 -15.69 7.91
C LEU A 709 5.51 -15.93 7.20
N GLY A 710 5.82 -17.19 6.89
CA GLY A 710 7.08 -17.57 6.25
C GLY A 710 7.27 -17.05 4.82
N THR A 711 6.19 -16.64 4.14
CA THR A 711 6.24 -16.00 2.82
C THR A 711 6.55 -14.50 2.88
N GLU A 712 6.38 -13.87 4.05
CA GLU A 712 6.52 -12.42 4.21
C GLU A 712 7.95 -11.99 4.53
N THR A 713 8.93 -12.90 4.50
CA THR A 713 10.33 -12.58 4.77
C THR A 713 11.30 -13.59 4.14
N LEU A 714 12.59 -13.24 4.04
CA LEU A 714 13.60 -14.08 3.40
C LEU A 714 14.49 -14.82 4.41
N ASN A 715 14.81 -16.07 4.09
CA ASN A 715 15.76 -16.91 4.83
C ASN A 715 17.16 -16.29 4.92
N LEU A 716 17.99 -16.85 5.80
CA LEU A 716 19.41 -16.48 5.97
C LEU A 716 19.60 -14.97 6.23
N ALA A 717 18.92 -14.43 7.24
CA ALA A 717 18.98 -13.02 7.62
C ALA A 717 18.73 -12.06 6.43
N GLY A 718 17.73 -12.38 5.61
CA GLY A 718 17.28 -11.52 4.52
C GLY A 718 17.94 -11.77 3.16
N ILE A 719 18.85 -12.72 3.03
CA ILE A 719 19.55 -13.03 1.77
C ILE A 719 18.70 -13.89 0.81
N GLY A 720 17.80 -14.70 1.37
CA GLY A 720 17.12 -15.79 0.66
C GLY A 720 18.02 -17.02 0.52
N ASN A 721 17.47 -18.10 -0.04
CA ASN A 721 18.20 -19.37 -0.16
C ASN A 721 19.40 -19.28 -1.13
N PRO A 722 20.46 -20.12 -0.96
CA PRO A 722 21.64 -20.07 -1.82
C PRO A 722 21.35 -20.45 -3.27
N LEU A 723 21.98 -19.74 -4.21
CA LEU A 723 21.89 -19.99 -5.65
C LEU A 723 23.26 -20.35 -6.24
N ASN A 724 23.29 -21.33 -7.13
CA ASN A 724 24.50 -21.78 -7.82
C ASN A 724 24.92 -20.80 -8.93
N GLY A 725 26.19 -20.86 -9.34
CA GLY A 725 26.72 -20.05 -10.44
C GLY A 725 26.70 -20.74 -11.79
N GLY A 726 26.84 -19.92 -12.84
CA GLY A 726 26.90 -20.38 -14.23
C GLY A 726 25.56 -20.65 -14.89
N THR A 727 24.42 -20.42 -14.22
CA THR A 727 23.09 -20.66 -14.78
C THR A 727 22.64 -19.61 -15.79
N GLY A 728 23.11 -18.37 -15.68
CA GLY A 728 22.60 -17.24 -16.47
C GLY A 728 21.17 -16.81 -16.13
N LEU A 729 20.54 -17.41 -15.10
CA LEU A 729 19.26 -16.99 -14.55
C LEU A 729 19.45 -15.83 -13.56
N ILE A 730 18.39 -15.04 -13.41
CA ILE A 730 18.33 -13.88 -12.52
C ILE A 730 17.52 -14.27 -11.27
N ARG A 731 17.99 -13.90 -10.08
CA ARG A 731 17.24 -14.05 -8.83
C ARG A 731 15.96 -13.22 -8.89
N SER A 732 14.85 -13.76 -8.38
CA SER A 732 13.74 -12.98 -7.83
C SER A 732 13.68 -13.31 -6.34
N ALA A 733 13.51 -12.30 -5.47
CA ALA A 733 13.39 -12.58 -4.05
C ALA A 733 11.95 -12.98 -3.70
N PHE A 734 10.98 -12.26 -4.26
CA PHE A 734 9.55 -12.47 -4.13
C PHE A 734 8.92 -12.80 -5.49
N ARG A 735 7.65 -13.19 -5.45
CA ARG A 735 6.79 -13.59 -6.57
C ARG A 735 5.79 -12.47 -6.92
N PRO A 736 5.08 -12.58 -8.06
CA PRO A 736 3.92 -11.75 -8.39
C PRO A 736 2.74 -11.80 -7.40
N SER A 737 2.75 -12.70 -6.42
CA SER A 737 1.85 -12.74 -5.26
C SER A 737 2.37 -11.97 -4.05
N ASP A 738 3.48 -11.24 -4.21
CA ASP A 738 4.28 -10.60 -3.16
C ASP A 738 4.81 -11.60 -2.09
N ASP A 739 4.70 -12.93 -2.31
CA ASP A 739 5.27 -13.96 -1.44
C ASP A 739 6.74 -14.27 -1.77
N ALA A 740 7.53 -14.60 -0.75
CA ALA A 740 8.92 -15.03 -0.91
C ALA A 740 9.04 -16.30 -1.77
N THR A 741 10.04 -16.31 -2.65
CA THR A 741 10.43 -17.50 -3.41
C THR A 741 11.04 -18.57 -2.48
N ILE A 742 10.81 -19.85 -2.79
CA ILE A 742 11.47 -20.95 -2.07
C ILE A 742 12.84 -21.18 -2.69
N LEU A 743 12.95 -21.25 -4.01
CA LEU A 743 14.23 -21.24 -4.74
C LEU A 743 14.28 -19.99 -5.64
N GLY A 744 15.29 -19.15 -5.43
CA GLY A 744 15.33 -17.79 -5.97
C GLY A 744 15.47 -17.65 -7.49
N PHE A 745 15.83 -18.70 -8.25
CA PHE A 745 15.69 -18.65 -9.70
C PHE A 745 14.26 -19.02 -10.09
N PHE A 746 13.38 -18.03 -10.02
CA PHE A 746 11.96 -18.17 -10.31
C PHE A 746 11.72 -18.08 -11.83
N ILE A 747 11.19 -19.15 -12.46
CA ILE A 747 11.24 -19.35 -13.92
C ILE A 747 10.30 -18.42 -14.72
N PRO A 748 9.02 -18.24 -14.37
CA PRO A 748 8.10 -17.34 -15.09
C PRO A 748 8.61 -15.90 -15.30
N PRO A 749 9.15 -15.16 -14.32
CA PRO A 749 9.66 -13.80 -14.57
C PRO A 749 11.00 -13.80 -15.31
N ASN A 750 11.81 -14.85 -15.21
CA ASN A 750 13.01 -15.00 -16.05
C ASN A 750 12.60 -15.14 -17.53
N ALA A 751 11.58 -15.95 -17.82
CA ALA A 751 10.96 -16.05 -19.14
C ALA A 751 10.36 -14.71 -19.61
N MET A 752 9.61 -14.01 -18.74
CA MET A 752 9.05 -12.68 -19.05
C MET A 752 10.15 -11.67 -19.38
N MET A 753 11.19 -11.58 -18.55
CA MET A 753 12.32 -10.68 -18.75
C MET A 753 13.06 -10.99 -20.07
N ALA A 754 13.25 -12.27 -20.41
CA ALA A 754 13.88 -12.68 -21.67
C ALA A 754 13.12 -12.15 -22.90
N VAL A 755 11.78 -12.18 -22.87
CA VAL A 755 10.95 -11.60 -23.93
C VAL A 755 11.03 -10.08 -23.93
N GLN A 756 10.93 -9.43 -22.77
CA GLN A 756 10.88 -7.97 -22.69
C GLN A 756 12.21 -7.29 -23.06
N LEU A 757 13.35 -7.92 -22.79
CA LEU A 757 14.65 -7.48 -23.29
C LEU A 757 14.70 -7.49 -24.83
N GLN A 758 14.24 -8.58 -25.47
CA GLN A 758 14.20 -8.70 -26.93
C GLN A 758 13.18 -7.74 -27.58
N LYS A 759 11.98 -7.58 -26.98
CA LYS A 759 11.01 -6.58 -27.43
C LYS A 759 11.58 -5.17 -27.34
N THR A 760 12.24 -4.84 -26.22
CA THR A 760 12.87 -3.52 -26.03
C THR A 760 13.98 -3.29 -27.06
N ALA A 761 14.82 -4.30 -27.34
CA ALA A 761 15.80 -4.24 -28.43
C ALA A 761 15.16 -3.91 -29.79
N ALA A 762 14.03 -4.54 -30.13
CA ALA A 762 13.30 -4.26 -31.37
C ALA A 762 12.78 -2.82 -31.44
N VAL A 763 12.28 -2.26 -30.33
CA VAL A 763 11.86 -0.84 -30.26
C VAL A 763 13.06 0.10 -30.44
N LEU A 764 14.18 -0.17 -29.77
CA LEU A 764 15.40 0.64 -29.90
C LEU A 764 15.98 0.60 -31.31
N ARG A 765 15.99 -0.55 -32.00
CA ARG A 765 16.41 -0.63 -33.42
C ARG A 765 15.51 0.18 -34.33
N ARG A 766 14.18 0.17 -34.13
CA ARG A 766 13.24 1.04 -34.86
C ARG A 766 13.52 2.52 -34.60
N ARG A 767 13.81 2.90 -33.35
CA ARG A 767 14.17 4.28 -32.99
C ARG A 767 15.46 4.72 -33.70
N ALA A 768 16.52 3.91 -33.65
CA ALA A 768 17.78 4.22 -34.31
C ALA A 768 17.62 4.33 -35.84
N ALA A 769 16.80 3.47 -36.45
CA ALA A 769 16.49 3.53 -37.88
C ALA A 769 15.75 4.83 -38.27
N ALA A 770 14.84 5.33 -37.43
CA ALA A 770 14.19 6.62 -37.64
C ALA A 770 15.15 7.81 -37.51
N ASP A 771 16.14 7.72 -36.62
CA ASP A 771 17.18 8.75 -36.39
C ASP A 771 18.46 8.53 -37.23
N SER A 772 18.37 7.81 -38.36
CA SER A 772 19.49 7.46 -39.26
C SER A 772 20.21 8.70 -39.82
N GLY A 773 21.21 9.20 -39.09
CA GLY A 773 21.92 10.45 -39.38
C GLY A 773 22.36 11.24 -38.14
N ASN A 774 21.95 10.82 -36.94
CA ASN A 774 22.44 11.32 -35.67
C ASN A 774 23.55 10.40 -35.11
N ASP A 775 24.64 10.96 -34.57
CA ASP A 775 25.72 10.20 -33.92
C ASP A 775 25.21 9.25 -32.82
N ASN A 776 24.11 9.62 -32.15
CA ASN A 776 23.48 8.80 -31.11
C ASN A 776 22.83 7.50 -31.65
N ALA A 777 22.52 7.40 -32.95
CA ALA A 777 21.88 6.22 -33.51
C ALA A 777 22.76 4.96 -33.36
N ASN A 778 24.07 5.09 -33.52
CA ASN A 778 25.02 3.97 -33.33
C ASN A 778 25.05 3.48 -31.88
N HIS A 779 24.92 4.38 -30.91
CA HIS A 779 24.84 4.01 -29.49
C HIS A 779 23.54 3.28 -29.17
N ILE A 780 22.39 3.76 -29.68
CA ILE A 780 21.10 3.09 -29.51
C ILE A 780 21.11 1.68 -30.13
N VAL A 781 21.74 1.48 -31.30
CA VAL A 781 21.93 0.14 -31.89
C VAL A 781 22.78 -0.75 -30.99
N ALA A 782 23.90 -0.25 -30.46
CA ALA A 782 24.75 -1.04 -29.57
C ALA A 782 24.02 -1.47 -28.27
N VAL A 783 23.20 -0.59 -27.68
CA VAL A 783 22.34 -0.95 -26.54
C VAL A 783 21.31 -2.00 -26.96
N ALA A 784 20.67 -1.85 -28.13
CA ALA A 784 19.71 -2.83 -28.62
C ALA A 784 20.33 -4.22 -28.87
N ASP A 785 21.57 -4.28 -29.37
CA ASP A 785 22.27 -5.54 -29.59
C ASP A 785 22.70 -6.22 -28.28
N ASP A 786 23.06 -5.45 -27.24
CA ASP A 786 23.27 -5.97 -25.89
C ASP A 786 21.97 -6.54 -25.28
N LEU A 787 20.86 -5.78 -25.34
CA LEU A 787 19.54 -6.24 -24.88
C LEU A 787 19.09 -7.52 -25.59
N GLN A 788 19.29 -7.60 -26.92
CA GLN A 788 19.01 -8.81 -27.70
C GLN A 788 19.84 -9.99 -27.19
N SER A 789 21.16 -9.81 -27.05
CA SER A 789 22.07 -10.85 -26.59
C SER A 789 21.75 -11.34 -25.18
N ARG A 790 21.38 -10.42 -24.26
CA ARG A 790 20.94 -10.74 -22.90
C ARG A 790 19.64 -11.53 -22.90
N GLY A 791 18.64 -11.09 -23.66
CA GLY A 791 17.34 -11.77 -23.76
C GLY A 791 17.43 -13.17 -24.37
N GLU A 792 18.27 -13.36 -25.40
CA GLU A 792 18.53 -14.68 -26.00
C GLU A 792 19.22 -15.64 -25.03
N LYS A 793 20.27 -15.18 -24.33
CA LYS A 793 20.97 -15.98 -23.31
C LYS A 793 20.06 -16.34 -22.15
N LEU A 794 19.20 -15.42 -21.71
CA LEU A 794 18.26 -15.67 -20.63
C LEU A 794 17.16 -16.67 -21.04
N ALA A 795 16.68 -16.60 -22.28
CA ALA A 795 15.77 -17.60 -22.83
C ALA A 795 16.42 -19.00 -22.89
N GLN A 796 17.69 -19.07 -23.31
CA GLN A 796 18.46 -20.32 -23.28
C GLN A 796 18.65 -20.84 -21.84
N ALA A 797 18.98 -19.98 -20.87
CA ALA A 797 19.12 -20.34 -19.47
C ALA A 797 17.81 -20.91 -18.87
N VAL A 798 16.65 -20.34 -19.23
CA VAL A 798 15.34 -20.87 -18.85
C VAL A 798 15.08 -22.25 -19.48
N GLN A 799 15.49 -22.48 -20.72
CA GLN A 799 15.37 -23.81 -21.35
C GLN A 799 16.32 -24.84 -20.70
N GLU A 800 17.57 -24.46 -20.41
CA GLU A 800 18.60 -25.36 -19.88
C GLU A 800 18.39 -25.73 -18.40
N HIS A 801 17.90 -24.80 -17.59
CA HIS A 801 17.77 -24.98 -16.13
C HIS A 801 16.33 -25.00 -15.63
N GLY A 802 15.38 -24.41 -16.37
CA GLY A 802 13.97 -24.41 -16.02
C GLY A 802 13.21 -25.65 -16.47
N ILE A 803 13.67 -26.36 -17.50
CA ILE A 803 13.03 -27.61 -17.97
C ILE A 803 13.58 -28.80 -17.17
N VAL A 804 12.68 -29.61 -16.62
CA VAL A 804 12.99 -30.77 -15.79
C VAL A 804 12.09 -31.96 -16.12
N HIS A 805 12.64 -33.17 -15.99
CA HIS A 805 11.87 -34.39 -16.21
C HIS A 805 10.98 -34.73 -15.01
N HIS A 806 9.66 -34.74 -15.20
CA HIS A 806 8.66 -35.20 -14.24
C HIS A 806 8.22 -36.64 -14.57
N PRO A 807 8.20 -37.58 -13.59
CA PRO A 807 7.97 -39.02 -13.86
C PRO A 807 6.62 -39.37 -14.51
N VAL A 808 5.56 -38.61 -14.24
CA VAL A 808 4.23 -38.77 -14.86
C VAL A 808 4.06 -37.95 -16.15
N TYR A 809 4.34 -36.64 -16.12
CA TYR A 809 4.02 -35.71 -17.22
C TYR A 809 5.11 -35.60 -18.30
N GLY A 810 6.29 -36.21 -18.11
CA GLY A 810 7.44 -36.03 -19.00
C GLY A 810 8.17 -34.72 -18.70
N ASP A 811 8.79 -34.12 -19.71
CA ASP A 811 9.52 -32.87 -19.53
C ASP A 811 8.54 -31.70 -19.33
N VAL A 812 8.76 -30.94 -18.25
CA VAL A 812 7.94 -29.80 -17.80
C VAL A 812 8.82 -28.64 -17.37
N TYR A 813 8.29 -27.42 -17.33
CA TYR A 813 8.92 -26.31 -16.64
C TYR A 813 8.75 -26.47 -15.12
N ALA A 814 9.84 -26.30 -14.38
CA ALA A 814 9.81 -26.05 -12.94
C ALA A 814 9.32 -24.63 -12.66
N PHE A 815 8.68 -24.43 -11.51
CA PHE A 815 8.27 -23.11 -11.05
C PHE A 815 9.49 -22.31 -10.57
N GLU A 816 10.31 -22.94 -9.73
CA GLU A 816 11.51 -22.36 -9.12
C GLU A 816 12.66 -23.37 -9.11
N VAL A 817 13.90 -22.91 -9.27
CA VAL A 817 15.12 -23.73 -9.21
C VAL A 817 16.24 -23.02 -8.43
N ASP A 818 17.29 -23.76 -8.04
CA ASP A 818 18.46 -23.24 -7.31
C ASP A 818 19.79 -23.30 -8.09
N GLY A 819 19.81 -24.01 -9.23
CA GLY A 819 21.01 -24.31 -10.00
C GLY A 819 21.92 -25.40 -9.40
N TYR A 820 21.61 -25.94 -8.21
CA TYR A 820 22.25 -27.13 -7.64
C TYR A 820 21.53 -28.42 -8.04
N GLY A 821 20.27 -28.32 -8.49
CA GLY A 821 19.45 -29.42 -9.00
C GLY A 821 18.10 -29.59 -8.30
N SER A 822 17.83 -28.76 -7.28
CA SER A 822 16.52 -28.66 -6.66
C SER A 822 15.55 -27.93 -7.59
N ARG A 823 14.30 -28.37 -7.57
CA ARG A 823 13.20 -27.72 -8.31
C ARG A 823 11.91 -27.80 -7.51
N ILE A 824 11.08 -26.76 -7.62
CA ILE A 824 9.71 -26.75 -7.13
C ILE A 824 8.78 -26.99 -8.32
N LEU A 825 7.85 -27.93 -8.17
CA LEU A 825 6.84 -28.29 -9.17
C LEU A 825 5.47 -27.90 -8.62
N MET A 826 4.98 -26.75 -9.08
CA MET A 826 3.71 -26.12 -8.72
C MET A 826 3.38 -25.08 -9.80
N ASP A 827 2.27 -24.36 -9.65
CA ASP A 827 2.12 -23.03 -10.23
C ASP A 827 1.31 -22.14 -9.26
N ASP A 828 1.44 -20.83 -9.43
CA ASP A 828 0.72 -19.80 -8.70
C ASP A 828 -0.22 -19.05 -9.65
N ALA A 829 -1.27 -18.40 -9.13
CA ALA A 829 -2.25 -17.71 -9.95
C ALA A 829 -1.77 -16.37 -10.53
N ASN A 830 -0.80 -15.72 -9.90
CA ASN A 830 -0.39 -14.37 -10.26
C ASN A 830 0.54 -14.39 -11.49
N VAL A 831 0.31 -13.49 -12.45
CA VAL A 831 1.08 -13.40 -13.70
C VAL A 831 2.32 -12.52 -13.50
N PRO A 832 3.53 -12.94 -13.92
CA PRO A 832 3.87 -14.16 -14.66
C PRO A 832 3.82 -15.47 -13.86
N SER A 833 3.07 -16.44 -14.38
CA SER A 833 2.97 -17.84 -13.94
C SER A 833 3.38 -18.81 -15.05
N LEU A 834 3.58 -20.11 -14.74
CA LEU A 834 3.89 -21.12 -15.76
C LEU A 834 2.75 -21.28 -16.76
N LEU A 835 1.50 -21.21 -16.29
CA LEU A 835 0.32 -21.26 -17.15
C LEU A 835 0.31 -20.11 -18.18
N SER A 836 0.86 -18.95 -17.82
CA SER A 836 0.88 -17.72 -18.63
C SER A 836 1.99 -17.63 -19.69
N LEU A 837 2.97 -18.56 -19.72
CA LEU A 837 4.15 -18.47 -20.60
C LEU A 837 3.84 -18.16 -22.10
N PRO A 838 2.75 -18.69 -22.71
CA PRO A 838 2.37 -18.30 -24.08
C PRO A 838 1.84 -16.86 -24.19
N LEU A 839 1.12 -16.35 -23.19
CA LEU A 839 0.62 -14.96 -23.17
C LEU A 839 1.77 -13.96 -23.03
N LEU A 840 2.82 -14.34 -22.31
CA LEU A 840 4.06 -13.58 -22.20
C LEU A 840 4.86 -13.58 -23.52
N GLY A 841 4.52 -14.46 -24.47
CA GLY A 841 5.23 -14.63 -25.74
C GLY A 841 6.55 -15.40 -25.62
N PHE A 842 6.74 -16.20 -24.56
CA PHE A 842 7.99 -16.94 -24.33
C PHE A 842 8.04 -18.28 -25.08
N VAL A 843 6.91 -18.97 -25.16
CA VAL A 843 6.72 -20.23 -25.90
C VAL A 843 5.45 -20.18 -26.72
N ASP A 844 5.38 -21.02 -27.75
CA ASP A 844 4.14 -21.28 -28.45
C ASP A 844 3.14 -22.03 -27.56
N GLN A 845 1.84 -21.80 -27.75
CA GLN A 845 0.79 -22.45 -26.97
C GLN A 845 0.77 -23.97 -27.17
N GLN A 846 1.21 -24.47 -28.32
CA GLN A 846 1.28 -25.88 -28.66
C GLN A 846 2.67 -26.50 -28.39
N ASP A 847 3.58 -25.77 -27.73
CA ASP A 847 4.87 -26.31 -27.28
C ASP A 847 4.66 -27.55 -26.37
N PRO A 848 5.37 -28.68 -26.61
CA PRO A 848 5.13 -29.92 -25.90
C PRO A 848 5.50 -29.85 -24.41
N VAL A 849 6.53 -29.09 -24.03
CA VAL A 849 6.95 -28.92 -22.62
C VAL A 849 5.94 -28.05 -21.90
N TYR A 850 5.48 -26.96 -22.50
CA TYR A 850 4.37 -26.17 -21.99
C TYR A 850 3.09 -27.00 -21.84
N GLN A 851 2.72 -27.81 -22.83
CA GLN A 851 1.51 -28.65 -22.77
C GLN A 851 1.60 -29.74 -21.70
N ASN A 852 2.79 -30.28 -21.42
CA ASN A 852 3.01 -31.19 -20.28
C ASN A 852 2.91 -30.43 -18.95
N THR A 853 3.51 -29.24 -18.87
CA THR A 853 3.45 -28.35 -17.70
C THR A 853 2.01 -27.96 -17.39
N ARG A 854 1.23 -27.54 -18.39
CA ARG A 854 -0.19 -27.23 -18.30
C ARG A 854 -1.01 -28.37 -17.68
N LYS A 855 -0.80 -29.61 -18.15
CA LYS A 855 -1.48 -30.80 -17.60
C LYS A 855 -1.08 -31.10 -16.16
N MET A 856 0.18 -30.85 -15.81
CA MET A 856 0.66 -30.98 -14.43
C MET A 856 -0.02 -29.95 -13.52
N ILE A 857 0.06 -28.66 -13.90
CA ILE A 857 -0.33 -27.54 -13.03
C ILE A 857 -1.83 -27.33 -12.88
N LEU A 858 -2.62 -27.81 -13.85
CA LEU A 858 -4.08 -27.84 -13.81
C LEU A 858 -4.63 -29.15 -13.23
N SER A 859 -3.90 -29.78 -12.28
CA SER A 859 -4.35 -31.00 -11.62
C SER A 859 -3.96 -31.03 -10.14
N PRO A 860 -4.82 -31.56 -9.23
CA PRO A 860 -4.47 -31.73 -7.81
C PRO A 860 -3.27 -32.67 -7.58
N ALA A 861 -2.97 -33.55 -8.55
CA ALA A 861 -1.86 -34.50 -8.47
C ALA A 861 -0.51 -33.89 -8.91
N GLY A 862 -0.52 -32.79 -9.66
CA GLY A 862 0.68 -32.14 -10.20
C GLY A 862 0.96 -30.75 -9.63
N ASN A 863 -0.02 -30.08 -9.02
CA ASN A 863 0.18 -28.79 -8.35
C ASN A 863 -0.52 -28.77 -6.97
N PRO A 864 0.22 -28.55 -5.86
CA PRO A 864 -0.35 -28.47 -4.51
C PRO A 864 -1.30 -27.27 -4.32
N TYR A 865 -1.26 -26.28 -5.22
CA TYR A 865 -2.15 -25.11 -5.22
C TYR A 865 -3.25 -25.16 -6.29
N TYR A 866 -3.44 -26.30 -6.98
CA TYR A 866 -4.67 -26.52 -7.76
C TYR A 866 -5.77 -26.99 -6.81
N LEU A 867 -6.62 -26.05 -6.40
CA LEU A 867 -7.65 -26.26 -5.38
C LEU A 867 -8.98 -26.64 -6.03
N THR A 868 -9.75 -27.48 -5.35
CA THR A 868 -11.06 -27.96 -5.82
C THR A 868 -12.01 -28.09 -4.63
N GLY A 869 -13.23 -27.58 -4.78
CA GLY A 869 -14.29 -27.70 -3.79
C GLY A 869 -15.65 -27.92 -4.47
N THR A 870 -16.74 -27.73 -3.73
CA THR A 870 -18.10 -27.95 -4.25
C THR A 870 -18.56 -26.92 -5.26
N ASP A 871 -18.06 -25.69 -5.16
CA ASP A 871 -18.63 -24.52 -5.85
C ASP A 871 -17.67 -23.92 -6.88
N PHE A 872 -16.36 -24.08 -6.67
CA PHE A 872 -15.32 -23.46 -7.50
C PHE A 872 -14.03 -24.32 -7.50
N HIS A 873 -13.17 -24.10 -8.49
CA HIS A 873 -11.85 -24.71 -8.58
C HIS A 873 -10.89 -23.80 -9.36
N GLY A 874 -9.59 -24.04 -9.25
CA GLY A 874 -8.57 -23.29 -9.98
C GLY A 874 -7.22 -23.28 -9.25
N ILE A 875 -6.26 -22.53 -9.78
CA ILE A 875 -4.98 -22.33 -9.09
C ILE A 875 -5.16 -21.22 -8.05
N GLY A 876 -4.70 -21.46 -6.83
CA GLY A 876 -4.55 -20.46 -5.77
C GLY A 876 -3.08 -20.10 -5.56
N GLY A 877 -2.68 -19.96 -4.31
CA GLY A 877 -1.30 -19.70 -3.91
C GLY A 877 -1.15 -19.74 -2.39
N PRO A 878 0.09 -19.67 -1.86
CA PRO A 878 0.30 -19.60 -0.42
C PRO A 878 -0.22 -18.30 0.20
N HIS A 879 -0.32 -17.21 -0.57
CA HIS A 879 -0.76 -15.87 -0.14
C HIS A 879 -2.06 -15.87 0.69
N ILE A 880 -3.13 -16.48 0.16
CA ILE A 880 -4.44 -16.59 0.84
C ILE A 880 -4.65 -17.99 1.45
N GLY A 881 -3.92 -18.99 0.97
CA GLY A 881 -3.90 -20.35 1.52
C GLY A 881 -4.87 -21.35 0.89
N LEU A 882 -4.95 -22.53 1.51
CA LEU A 882 -5.34 -23.81 0.88
C LEU A 882 -6.84 -24.00 0.57
N GLN A 883 -7.65 -22.94 0.64
CA GLN A 883 -9.09 -22.99 0.33
C GLN A 883 -9.53 -21.94 -0.69
N ASN A 884 -8.65 -21.03 -1.11
CA ASN A 884 -9.03 -19.91 -1.97
C ASN A 884 -8.30 -19.98 -3.32
N ALA A 885 -9.06 -20.28 -4.38
CA ALA A 885 -8.57 -20.26 -5.75
C ALA A 885 -8.81 -18.89 -6.39
N TRP A 886 -7.94 -18.47 -7.30
CA TRP A 886 -7.97 -17.12 -7.86
C TRP A 886 -8.63 -17.11 -9.24
N PRO A 887 -9.65 -16.26 -9.49
CA PRO A 887 -10.29 -16.13 -10.80
C PRO A 887 -9.32 -15.87 -11.95
N MET A 888 -8.22 -15.14 -11.69
CA MET A 888 -7.16 -14.90 -12.67
C MET A 888 -6.55 -16.19 -13.25
N SER A 889 -6.44 -17.26 -12.47
CA SER A 889 -5.92 -18.54 -12.98
C SER A 889 -6.80 -19.13 -14.08
N LEU A 890 -8.13 -19.11 -13.88
CA LEU A 890 -9.11 -19.56 -14.87
C LEU A 890 -9.15 -18.67 -16.11
N LEU A 891 -8.96 -17.35 -15.94
CA LEU A 891 -8.88 -16.40 -17.05
C LEU A 891 -7.63 -16.64 -17.90
N VAL A 892 -6.47 -16.82 -17.26
CA VAL A 892 -5.23 -17.22 -17.95
C VAL A 892 -5.41 -18.60 -18.61
N GLN A 893 -6.04 -19.56 -17.94
CA GLN A 893 -6.37 -20.87 -18.49
C GLN A 893 -7.19 -20.77 -19.78
N ALA A 894 -8.26 -19.95 -19.77
CA ALA A 894 -9.12 -19.70 -20.93
C ALA A 894 -8.36 -19.01 -22.09
N MET A 895 -7.50 -18.03 -21.78
CA MET A 895 -6.69 -17.34 -22.79
C MET A 895 -5.58 -18.22 -23.40
N THR A 896 -5.29 -19.40 -22.80
CA THR A 896 -4.20 -20.30 -23.19
C THR A 896 -4.67 -21.70 -23.62
N THR A 897 -5.95 -21.88 -23.94
CA THR A 897 -6.50 -23.08 -24.59
C THR A 897 -7.24 -22.75 -25.87
N ASP A 898 -7.35 -23.72 -26.77
CA ASP A 898 -8.25 -23.64 -27.93
C ASP A 898 -9.60 -24.31 -27.69
N ASN A 899 -9.70 -25.15 -26.65
CA ASN A 899 -10.88 -25.95 -26.32
C ASN A 899 -12.03 -25.04 -25.85
N THR A 900 -13.06 -24.92 -26.68
CA THR A 900 -14.22 -24.07 -26.39
C THR A 900 -14.97 -24.47 -25.13
N THR A 901 -15.04 -25.76 -24.80
CA THR A 901 -15.67 -26.24 -23.55
C THR A 901 -14.90 -25.77 -22.32
N GLU A 902 -13.56 -25.89 -22.34
CA GLU A 902 -12.68 -25.43 -21.26
C GLU A 902 -12.77 -23.91 -21.07
N ILE A 903 -12.78 -23.14 -22.16
CA ILE A 903 -12.97 -21.68 -22.14
C ILE A 903 -14.30 -21.31 -21.50
N THR A 904 -15.40 -21.92 -21.97
CA THR A 904 -16.75 -21.64 -21.47
C THR A 904 -16.89 -22.02 -20.00
N GLU A 905 -16.29 -23.13 -19.55
CA GLU A 905 -16.25 -23.51 -18.12
C GLU A 905 -15.51 -22.46 -17.28
N CYS A 906 -14.29 -22.09 -17.66
CA CYS A 906 -13.49 -21.09 -16.96
C CYS A 906 -14.21 -19.72 -16.86
N VAL A 907 -14.75 -19.21 -17.97
CA VAL A 907 -15.46 -17.92 -18.00
C VAL A 907 -16.76 -17.97 -17.20
N ASN A 908 -17.50 -19.08 -17.26
CA ASN A 908 -18.73 -19.25 -16.47
C ASN A 908 -18.44 -19.33 -14.97
N LEU A 909 -17.38 -20.03 -14.54
CA LEU A 909 -16.99 -20.09 -13.13
C LEU A 909 -16.68 -18.70 -12.60
N VAL A 910 -15.84 -17.92 -13.31
CA VAL A 910 -15.52 -16.53 -12.92
C VAL A 910 -16.79 -15.68 -12.84
N ARG A 911 -17.63 -15.68 -13.89
CA ARG A 911 -18.91 -14.93 -13.89
C ARG A 911 -19.82 -15.32 -12.72
N ASN A 912 -19.95 -16.61 -12.44
CA ASN A 912 -20.80 -17.12 -11.36
C ASN A 912 -20.27 -16.75 -9.96
N SER A 913 -18.95 -16.66 -9.79
CA SER A 913 -18.32 -16.23 -8.53
C SER A 913 -18.35 -14.70 -8.31
N SER A 914 -18.47 -13.91 -9.38
CA SER A 914 -18.56 -12.45 -9.36
C SER A 914 -19.93 -11.91 -8.92
N LEU A 915 -20.44 -12.37 -7.77
CA LEU A 915 -21.79 -12.04 -7.26
C LEU A 915 -22.02 -10.52 -7.06
N LEU A 916 -20.96 -9.77 -6.73
CA LEU A 916 -21.00 -8.31 -6.64
C LEU A 916 -20.75 -7.60 -7.98
N GLY A 917 -20.69 -8.30 -9.11
CA GLY A 917 -20.50 -7.69 -10.43
C GLY A 917 -19.08 -7.19 -10.72
N LEU A 918 -18.08 -7.62 -9.94
CA LEU A 918 -16.64 -7.40 -10.16
C LEU A 918 -15.89 -8.71 -9.99
N VAL A 919 -14.65 -8.77 -10.46
CA VAL A 919 -13.75 -9.93 -10.27
C VAL A 919 -12.92 -9.73 -9.01
N HIS A 920 -12.97 -10.71 -8.13
CA HIS A 920 -12.27 -10.74 -6.86
C HIS A 920 -10.85 -11.30 -7.00
N GLU A 921 -10.03 -11.11 -5.97
CA GLU A 921 -8.67 -11.67 -5.90
C GLU A 921 -8.73 -13.19 -5.77
N SER A 922 -9.47 -13.69 -4.78
CA SER A 922 -9.62 -15.13 -4.54
C SER A 922 -11.04 -15.48 -4.07
N ILE A 923 -11.45 -16.72 -4.33
CA ILE A 923 -12.78 -17.28 -4.05
C ILE A 923 -12.61 -18.57 -3.25
N ASN A 924 -13.37 -18.74 -2.16
CA ASN A 924 -13.37 -19.99 -1.41
C ASN A 924 -14.00 -21.13 -2.24
N VAL A 925 -13.27 -22.22 -2.43
CA VAL A 925 -13.68 -23.31 -3.32
C VAL A 925 -14.95 -24.04 -2.91
N ASN A 926 -15.38 -23.90 -1.65
CA ASN A 926 -16.60 -24.50 -1.10
C ASN A 926 -17.72 -23.48 -0.78
N ASN A 927 -17.51 -22.19 -1.08
CA ASN A 927 -18.52 -21.15 -0.91
C ASN A 927 -18.15 -19.88 -1.70
N ILE A 928 -18.73 -19.72 -2.89
CA ILE A 928 -18.47 -18.56 -3.76
C ILE A 928 -18.85 -17.19 -3.16
N SER A 929 -19.64 -17.15 -2.08
CA SER A 929 -19.93 -15.90 -1.34
C SER A 929 -18.81 -15.48 -0.38
N THR A 930 -17.77 -16.30 -0.22
CA THR A 930 -16.57 -15.97 0.57
C THR A 930 -15.41 -15.70 -0.38
N TYR A 931 -14.92 -14.46 -0.40
CA TYR A 931 -13.88 -14.00 -1.31
C TYR A 931 -12.96 -12.97 -0.65
N THR A 932 -11.80 -12.69 -1.27
CA THR A 932 -10.90 -11.58 -0.87
C THR A 932 -10.93 -10.44 -1.88
N ARG A 933 -10.75 -9.21 -1.37
CA ARG A 933 -10.70 -7.93 -2.12
C ARG A 933 -11.90 -7.68 -3.05
N PRO A 934 -12.92 -6.91 -2.59
CA PRO A 934 -14.07 -6.53 -3.44
C PRO A 934 -13.67 -5.61 -4.60
N TRP A 935 -12.54 -4.89 -4.48
CA TRP A 935 -12.01 -4.00 -5.52
C TRP A 935 -10.56 -4.35 -5.87
N PHE A 936 -10.39 -5.14 -6.93
CA PHE A 936 -9.08 -5.45 -7.49
C PHE A 936 -9.05 -5.15 -8.99
N ALA A 937 -8.49 -3.99 -9.35
CA ALA A 937 -8.57 -3.48 -10.71
C ALA A 937 -7.75 -4.31 -11.73
N TRP A 938 -6.66 -4.96 -11.28
CA TRP A 938 -5.90 -5.88 -12.12
C TRP A 938 -6.74 -7.11 -12.53
N ALA A 939 -7.40 -7.80 -11.59
CA ALA A 939 -8.26 -8.95 -11.90
C ALA A 939 -9.41 -8.58 -12.87
N ASN A 940 -10.05 -7.43 -12.65
CA ASN A 940 -11.03 -6.85 -13.58
C ASN A 940 -10.45 -6.63 -14.99
N SER A 941 -9.21 -6.14 -15.08
CA SER A 941 -8.51 -5.89 -16.34
C SER A 941 -8.12 -7.19 -17.07
N VAL A 942 -7.76 -8.25 -16.34
CA VAL A 942 -7.50 -9.59 -16.92
C VAL A 942 -8.79 -10.22 -17.45
N PHE A 943 -9.92 -10.05 -16.75
CA PHE A 943 -11.23 -10.48 -17.24
C PHE A 943 -11.60 -9.78 -18.54
N ALA A 944 -11.48 -8.45 -18.58
CA ALA A 944 -11.80 -7.69 -19.78
C ALA A 944 -10.90 -8.05 -20.97
N GLN A 945 -9.60 -8.27 -20.75
CA GLN A 945 -8.68 -8.79 -21.78
C GLN A 945 -9.10 -10.16 -22.29
N THR A 946 -9.51 -11.08 -21.40
CA THR A 946 -10.03 -12.41 -21.76
C THR A 946 -11.24 -12.28 -22.68
N ILE A 947 -12.21 -11.45 -22.30
CA ILE A 947 -13.44 -11.24 -23.08
C ILE A 947 -13.16 -10.57 -24.42
N LEU A 948 -12.26 -9.58 -24.49
CA LEU A 948 -11.86 -8.95 -25.75
C LEU A 948 -11.13 -9.93 -26.69
N LYS A 949 -10.25 -10.79 -26.16
CA LYS A 949 -9.61 -11.87 -26.93
C LYS A 949 -10.64 -12.85 -27.50
N LEU A 950 -11.59 -13.29 -26.67
CA LEU A 950 -12.67 -14.18 -27.13
C LEU A 950 -13.59 -13.50 -28.14
N ALA A 951 -13.90 -12.22 -27.97
CA ALA A 951 -14.69 -11.43 -28.92
C ALA A 951 -13.99 -11.32 -30.30
N ALA A 952 -12.66 -11.27 -30.34
CA ALA A 952 -11.88 -11.25 -31.56
C ALA A 952 -11.72 -12.63 -32.21
N GLU A 953 -11.38 -13.66 -31.43
CA GLU A 953 -10.92 -14.96 -31.95
C GLU A 953 -11.99 -16.05 -31.95
N LYS A 954 -12.92 -16.02 -30.98
CA LYS A 954 -13.96 -17.03 -30.77
C LYS A 954 -15.33 -16.35 -30.50
N PRO A 955 -15.79 -15.42 -31.37
CA PRO A 955 -16.93 -14.53 -31.10
C PRO A 955 -18.22 -15.26 -30.72
N ALA A 956 -18.42 -16.48 -31.22
CA ALA A 956 -19.58 -17.31 -30.90
C ALA A 956 -19.76 -17.57 -29.39
N LEU A 957 -18.66 -17.61 -28.62
CA LEU A 957 -18.69 -17.85 -27.16
C LEU A 957 -19.19 -16.64 -26.35
N VAL A 958 -19.22 -15.45 -26.96
CA VAL A 958 -19.56 -14.17 -26.30
C VAL A 958 -20.83 -13.55 -26.88
N PHE A 959 -20.97 -13.62 -28.21
CA PHE A 959 -22.02 -12.97 -28.99
C PHE A 959 -23.05 -13.94 -29.61
N GLY A 960 -22.89 -15.25 -29.38
CA GLY A 960 -23.76 -16.29 -29.94
C GLY A 960 -23.40 -16.74 -31.35
N GLU A 961 -24.07 -17.78 -31.82
CA GLU A 961 -23.80 -18.42 -33.12
C GLU A 961 -23.83 -17.43 -34.30
N GLU A 962 -22.99 -17.69 -35.31
CA GLU A 962 -22.79 -16.86 -36.52
C GLU A 962 -22.29 -15.42 -36.28
N ALA A 963 -22.00 -15.02 -35.04
CA ALA A 963 -21.50 -13.69 -34.72
C ALA A 963 -20.13 -13.38 -35.34
N GLN A 964 -19.99 -12.14 -35.84
CA GLN A 964 -18.72 -11.64 -36.40
C GLN A 964 -17.69 -11.36 -35.29
N PRO A 965 -16.38 -11.42 -35.58
CA PRO A 965 -15.36 -10.89 -34.69
C PRO A 965 -15.62 -9.45 -34.23
N TYR A 966 -15.12 -9.11 -33.05
CA TYR A 966 -14.93 -7.72 -32.62
C TYR A 966 -13.45 -7.49 -32.34
N VAL A 967 -12.87 -6.50 -33.01
CA VAL A 967 -11.49 -6.05 -32.81
C VAL A 967 -11.55 -4.55 -32.59
N ILE A 968 -10.81 -4.05 -31.60
CA ILE A 968 -10.67 -2.61 -31.38
C ILE A 968 -9.86 -2.04 -32.54
N GLU A 969 -10.50 -1.19 -33.36
CA GLU A 969 -9.88 -0.57 -34.55
C GLU A 969 -8.91 0.58 -34.23
#